data_AF-A0A0D2LW03-F1
#
_entry.id   AF-A0A0D2LW03-F1
#
_cell.length_a   1.000
_cell.length_b   1.000
_cell.length_c   1.000
_cell.angle_alpha   90.00
_cell.angle_beta   90.00
_cell.angle_gamma   90.00
#
_symmetry.space_group_name_H-M   'P 1'
#
loop_
_entity.id
_entity.type
_entity.pdbx_description
1 polymer ?
#
loop_
_entity_poly.entity_id
_entity_poly.type
_entity_poly.pdbx_seq_one_letter_code
_entity_poly.pdbx_strand_id
1 'polypeptide(L)'
;MGTKPNSSKVLSQRPRPKRARKQRPKAQKKLLSHYREALPTLREKGNSAKNPIDIDAFYSLFEPSVIKEYVEKEDISFARDTAPIKTESTFDLHAFDADGSQISFKIKAHHPLFLERIKQFFDHATVDYVQGMPRRFTDRETSILSVITYETLSTLGPDAIQEMFSSKNIVVTGCPRDVKLKFDSYGLRTLTGSMSTQISITDFSTMVASGDDQEPCVPSVLSGVVQDLLDNAEDTESSKILNALDFPLWDGSRDRNAYATDMAAWDVTRSLHIFDPSALYPTGDVRWGLAGLKNSMTFLHIDPDGFHTENTIGTSSTNFYLDDGFCLNEVIDRTRYDFEIIALRPGDRIYMRPNTPHFVFGTENSICYGGHFYSTLTMQQTLSGVVHSFMLDKFLTNTTHQASRQLLRRILVFYLHGLMDKKISTEDFAWPHLPNLDKIGGLMSLLSLCVLVILGNVLDFRTYTASSLQQAQPLMEAEKWLMMTYDINGIPTNERLAMCYTRGAALHLFRWVRECCVIHGPEGSVVEDLPFRFLTQIGRAMIHYKKRAEENNLEGVTHCSLDFLTSQINNVMESYNDICKVWTDNSEQQPDSLELKDQSKYRIEWRAGWESSGSWSSNATDYKNDGCTIFDLTYFNAQTKRVQAEHCRMTSFFGPD
;
A
#
# COMPACT_ATOMS: atom_id res chain seq x y z
N MET A 1 -13.72 -76.89 -70.62
CA MET A 1 -15.16 -76.61 -70.36
C MET A 1 -15.16 -75.72 -69.12
N GLY A 2 -15.37 -74.39 -69.23
CA GLY A 2 -16.67 -73.71 -69.33
C GLY A 2 -17.23 -73.49 -67.91
N THR A 3 -17.73 -72.32 -67.45
CA THR A 3 -18.03 -71.01 -68.07
C THR A 3 -18.20 -69.94 -66.95
N LYS A 4 -17.98 -68.65 -67.22
CA LYS A 4 -18.54 -67.49 -66.46
C LYS A 4 -20.01 -67.25 -66.93
N PRO A 5 -20.91 -66.42 -66.30
CA PRO A 5 -20.63 -65.22 -65.47
C PRO A 5 -21.66 -64.78 -64.36
N ASN A 6 -21.33 -63.64 -63.72
CA ASN A 6 -22.19 -62.50 -63.29
C ASN A 6 -23.15 -62.46 -62.05
N SER A 7 -22.95 -61.36 -61.28
CA SER A 7 -23.90 -60.59 -60.45
C SER A 7 -24.40 -61.26 -59.14
N SER A 8 -24.76 -60.55 -58.06
CA SER A 8 -25.06 -59.11 -57.87
C SER A 8 -24.69 -58.62 -56.43
N LYS A 9 -24.75 -57.30 -56.19
CA LYS A 9 -24.50 -56.68 -54.86
C LYS A 9 -25.73 -56.72 -53.96
N VAL A 10 -25.58 -57.13 -52.70
CA VAL A 10 -26.46 -56.68 -51.59
C VAL A 10 -25.59 -56.33 -50.39
N LEU A 11 -25.55 -55.04 -50.04
CA LEU A 11 -24.85 -54.52 -48.86
C LEU A 11 -25.90 -54.31 -47.74
N SER A 12 -25.72 -54.98 -46.61
CA SER A 12 -26.68 -54.94 -45.50
C SER A 12 -26.66 -53.59 -44.78
N GLN A 13 -27.85 -53.05 -44.50
CA GLN A 13 -28.00 -51.80 -43.74
C GLN A 13 -27.68 -52.05 -42.26
N ARG A 14 -26.60 -51.44 -41.75
CA ARG A 14 -26.39 -51.29 -40.30
C ARG A 14 -27.23 -50.11 -39.76
N PRO A 15 -27.85 -50.22 -38.57
CA PRO A 15 -28.59 -49.11 -37.98
C PRO A 15 -27.69 -47.89 -37.71
N ARG A 16 -28.16 -46.68 -38.04
CA ARG A 16 -27.47 -45.44 -37.67
C ARG A 16 -27.52 -45.24 -36.15
N PRO A 17 -26.42 -44.92 -35.47
CA PRO A 17 -26.46 -44.53 -34.06
C PRO A 17 -27.22 -43.21 -33.90
N LYS A 18 -28.18 -43.17 -32.97
CA LYS A 18 -28.88 -41.93 -32.61
C LYS A 18 -27.87 -40.93 -32.04
N ARG A 19 -27.67 -39.79 -32.71
CA ARG A 19 -26.85 -38.68 -32.19
C ARG A 19 -27.42 -38.23 -30.85
N ALA A 20 -26.73 -38.54 -29.75
CA ALA A 20 -27.00 -37.94 -28.46
C ALA A 20 -26.78 -36.42 -28.57
N ARG A 21 -27.86 -35.65 -28.45
CA ARG A 21 -27.85 -34.19 -28.50
C ARG A 21 -27.16 -33.69 -27.22
N LYS A 22 -25.84 -33.49 -27.25
CA LYS A 22 -25.05 -32.93 -26.13
C LYS A 22 -25.79 -31.69 -25.59
N GLN A 23 -26.35 -31.80 -24.39
CA GLN A 23 -26.90 -30.62 -23.72
C GLN A 23 -25.71 -29.69 -23.43
N ARG A 24 -25.76 -28.45 -23.93
CA ARG A 24 -24.85 -27.39 -23.46
C ARG A 24 -25.04 -27.25 -21.95
N PRO A 25 -23.97 -27.07 -21.14
CA PRO A 25 -24.09 -26.91 -19.70
C PRO A 25 -25.07 -25.78 -19.36
N LYS A 26 -26.07 -26.05 -18.50
CA LYS A 26 -27.08 -25.04 -18.12
C LYS A 26 -26.44 -23.75 -17.57
N ALA A 27 -25.31 -23.88 -16.87
CA ALA A 27 -24.49 -22.76 -16.37
C ALA A 27 -24.02 -21.81 -17.49
N GLN A 28 -23.55 -22.34 -18.63
CA GLN A 28 -23.08 -21.52 -19.76
C GLN A 28 -24.22 -20.71 -20.40
N LYS A 29 -25.46 -21.24 -20.35
CA LYS A 29 -26.65 -20.53 -20.80
C LYS A 29 -27.09 -19.42 -19.84
N LYS A 30 -26.91 -19.61 -18.53
CA LYS A 30 -27.24 -18.62 -17.48
C LYS A 30 -26.24 -17.45 -17.48
N LEU A 31 -24.95 -17.75 -17.64
CA LEU A 31 -23.89 -16.74 -17.80
C LEU A 31 -24.14 -15.87 -19.04
N LEU A 32 -24.49 -16.48 -20.18
CA LEU A 32 -24.82 -15.75 -21.41
C LEU A 32 -26.20 -15.08 -21.44
N SER A 33 -27.14 -15.43 -20.55
CA SER A 33 -28.44 -14.73 -20.45
C SER A 33 -28.31 -13.46 -19.62
N HIS A 34 -27.68 -13.53 -18.44
CA HIS A 34 -27.44 -12.33 -17.64
C HIS A 34 -26.51 -11.33 -18.36
N TYR A 35 -25.50 -11.80 -19.08
CA TYR A 35 -24.67 -10.95 -19.96
C TYR A 35 -25.49 -10.26 -21.07
N ARG A 36 -26.61 -10.84 -21.52
CA ARG A 36 -27.51 -10.22 -22.51
C ARG A 36 -28.52 -9.26 -21.89
N GLU A 37 -28.87 -9.44 -20.62
CA GLU A 37 -29.80 -8.58 -19.88
C GLU A 37 -29.10 -7.32 -19.35
N ALA A 38 -27.81 -7.37 -19.04
CA ALA A 38 -27.01 -6.22 -18.59
C ALA A 38 -26.48 -5.32 -19.72
N LEU A 39 -26.35 -5.84 -20.96
CA LEU A 39 -25.77 -5.10 -22.08
C LEU A 39 -26.58 -3.88 -22.60
N PRO A 40 -27.94 -3.85 -22.57
CA PRO A 40 -28.70 -2.72 -23.10
C PRO A 40 -28.53 -1.43 -22.30
N THR A 41 -28.43 -1.52 -20.97
CA THR A 41 -28.31 -0.36 -20.07
C THR A 41 -26.95 0.33 -20.12
N LEU A 42 -25.92 -0.33 -20.66
CA LEU A 42 -24.58 0.22 -20.86
C LEU A 42 -24.43 0.99 -22.19
N ARG A 43 -25.45 1.02 -23.05
CA ARG A 43 -25.32 1.50 -24.45
C ARG A 43 -25.84 2.92 -24.73
N GLU A 44 -26.28 3.67 -23.72
CA GLU A 44 -26.97 4.96 -23.93
C GLU A 44 -26.06 6.21 -23.90
N LYS A 45 -24.73 6.07 -23.85
CA LYS A 45 -23.79 7.23 -23.71
C LYS A 45 -22.75 7.43 -24.83
N GLY A 46 -22.77 6.61 -25.89
CA GLY A 46 -21.91 6.75 -27.07
C GLY A 46 -22.53 7.47 -28.27
N ASN A 47 -21.69 8.04 -29.14
CA ASN A 47 -22.04 8.69 -30.43
C ASN A 47 -22.71 10.07 -30.34
N SER A 48 -22.21 10.98 -29.50
CA SER A 48 -22.54 12.41 -29.62
C SER A 48 -21.38 13.19 -30.25
N ALA A 49 -21.65 14.38 -30.80
CA ALA A 49 -20.60 15.26 -31.31
C ALA A 49 -19.60 15.74 -30.22
N LYS A 50 -19.95 15.56 -28.94
CA LYS A 50 -19.08 15.84 -27.77
C LYS A 50 -18.40 14.58 -27.20
N ASN A 51 -18.88 13.40 -27.54
CA ASN A 51 -18.30 12.10 -27.16
C ASN A 51 -18.38 11.14 -28.37
N PRO A 52 -17.47 11.28 -29.36
CA PRO A 52 -17.55 10.58 -30.64
C PRO A 52 -17.07 9.12 -30.56
N ILE A 53 -16.42 8.73 -29.46
CA ILE A 53 -15.98 7.37 -29.17
C ILE A 53 -16.64 6.97 -27.86
N ASP A 54 -17.37 5.86 -27.86
CA ASP A 54 -17.98 5.29 -26.67
C ASP A 54 -16.90 4.59 -25.83
N ILE A 55 -16.16 5.33 -25.00
CA ILE A 55 -15.08 4.78 -24.16
C ILE A 55 -15.65 3.76 -23.16
N ASP A 56 -16.86 3.97 -22.67
CA ASP A 56 -17.61 3.02 -21.82
C ASP A 56 -17.76 1.64 -22.49
N ALA A 57 -17.91 1.60 -23.82
CA ALA A 57 -17.97 0.35 -24.59
C ALA A 57 -16.62 -0.39 -24.75
N PHE A 58 -15.49 0.18 -24.33
CA PHE A 58 -14.17 -0.48 -24.34
C PHE A 58 -13.78 -1.10 -23.00
N TYR A 59 -14.41 -0.74 -21.88
CA TYR A 59 -14.10 -1.36 -20.59
C TYR A 59 -14.61 -2.80 -20.52
N SER A 60 -13.70 -3.72 -20.24
CA SER A 60 -14.03 -5.15 -20.13
C SER A 60 -14.49 -5.49 -18.71
N LEU A 61 -15.67 -6.09 -18.60
CA LEU A 61 -16.19 -6.71 -17.37
C LEU A 61 -15.35 -7.93 -16.89
N PHE A 62 -14.26 -8.27 -17.58
CA PHE A 62 -13.41 -9.42 -17.30
C PHE A 62 -11.94 -9.09 -17.09
N GLU A 63 -11.43 -7.99 -17.62
CA GLU A 63 -10.03 -7.57 -17.47
C GLU A 63 -10.00 -6.05 -17.33
N PRO A 64 -9.31 -5.49 -16.33
CA PRO A 64 -9.18 -4.05 -16.19
C PRO A 64 -8.42 -3.46 -17.37
N SER A 65 -8.77 -2.24 -17.77
CA SER A 65 -8.05 -1.51 -18.82
C SER A 65 -6.62 -1.19 -18.36
N VAL A 66 -5.63 -1.84 -18.97
CA VAL A 66 -4.21 -1.70 -18.62
C VAL A 66 -3.59 -0.40 -19.15
N ILE A 67 -4.24 0.27 -20.10
CA ILE A 67 -3.78 1.55 -20.68
C ILE A 67 -4.12 2.68 -19.70
N LYS A 68 -3.15 3.06 -18.85
CA LYS A 68 -3.21 4.25 -17.98
C LYS A 68 -2.56 5.51 -18.59
N GLU A 69 -2.02 5.43 -19.81
CA GLU A 69 -1.30 6.55 -20.46
C GLU A 69 -2.18 7.78 -20.70
N TYR A 70 -3.50 7.58 -20.81
CA TYR A 70 -4.50 8.64 -20.92
C TYR A 70 -5.50 8.49 -19.77
N VAL A 71 -5.61 9.54 -18.95
CA VAL A 71 -6.65 9.69 -17.94
C VAL A 71 -7.74 10.62 -18.47
N GLU A 72 -8.95 10.52 -17.91
CA GLU A 72 -10.00 11.50 -18.19
C GLU A 72 -9.53 12.89 -17.74
N LYS A 73 -9.81 13.91 -18.56
CA LYS A 73 -9.43 15.28 -18.22
C LYS A 73 -10.36 15.79 -17.12
N GLU A 74 -9.82 15.91 -15.91
CA GLU A 74 -10.46 16.63 -14.81
C GLU A 74 -10.44 18.15 -15.10
N ASP A 75 -11.55 18.83 -14.80
CA ASP A 75 -11.63 20.29 -14.89
C ASP A 75 -11.07 20.97 -13.63
N ILE A 76 -10.41 22.12 -13.81
CA ILE A 76 -9.86 22.94 -12.71
C ILE A 76 -11.03 23.43 -11.84
N SER A 77 -11.06 22.97 -10.59
CA SER A 77 -12.05 23.35 -9.58
C SER A 77 -11.57 24.42 -8.60
N PHE A 78 -10.28 24.77 -8.64
CA PHE A 78 -9.70 25.82 -7.81
C PHE A 78 -10.21 27.22 -8.20
N ALA A 79 -10.98 27.85 -7.30
CA ALA A 79 -11.48 29.21 -7.48
C ALA A 79 -10.41 30.26 -7.17
N ARG A 80 -10.25 31.25 -8.06
CA ARG A 80 -9.33 32.39 -7.92
C ARG A 80 -9.97 33.63 -7.29
N ASP A 81 -11.10 33.45 -6.63
CA ASP A 81 -11.81 34.52 -5.93
C ASP A 81 -11.09 34.91 -4.62
N THR A 82 -11.37 36.09 -4.10
CA THR A 82 -10.82 36.59 -2.82
C THR A 82 -11.10 35.63 -1.66
N ALA A 83 -10.05 35.26 -0.92
CA ALA A 83 -10.17 34.45 0.28
C ALA A 83 -10.87 35.19 1.43
N PRO A 84 -11.39 34.47 2.45
CA PRO A 84 -11.71 35.05 3.76
C PRO A 84 -10.47 35.71 4.37
N ILE A 85 -10.67 36.75 5.18
CA ILE A 85 -9.57 37.45 5.86
C ILE A 85 -8.90 36.51 6.86
N LYS A 86 -7.57 36.38 6.76
CA LYS A 86 -6.76 35.61 7.71
C LYS A 86 -6.76 36.26 9.10
N THR A 87 -7.11 35.48 10.13
CA THR A 87 -7.01 35.88 11.54
C THR A 87 -5.68 35.38 12.11
N GLU A 88 -4.96 36.24 12.84
CA GLU A 88 -3.69 35.91 13.52
C GLU A 88 -3.91 35.44 14.96
N SER A 89 -3.04 34.54 15.45
CA SER A 89 -3.10 34.01 16.81
C SER A 89 -2.78 35.05 17.89
N THR A 90 -3.65 35.14 18.90
CA THR A 90 -3.40 35.95 20.12
C THR A 90 -2.27 35.38 20.97
N PHE A 91 -2.03 34.07 20.89
CA PHE A 91 -0.91 33.35 21.49
C PHE A 91 0.30 33.24 20.53
N ASP A 92 1.44 32.89 21.10
CA ASP A 92 2.65 32.49 20.37
C ASP A 92 2.85 30.98 20.50
N LEU A 93 3.41 30.34 19.48
CA LEU A 93 3.82 28.94 19.51
C LEU A 93 5.34 28.84 19.56
N HIS A 94 5.83 27.77 20.17
CA HIS A 94 7.25 27.50 20.33
C HIS A 94 7.59 26.09 19.86
N ALA A 95 8.67 25.98 19.09
CA ALA A 95 9.28 24.71 18.70
C ALA A 95 10.80 24.81 18.90
N PHE A 96 11.48 23.68 18.94
CA PHE A 96 12.94 23.62 19.02
C PHE A 96 13.49 22.94 17.79
N ASP A 97 14.58 23.47 17.23
CA ASP A 97 15.30 22.83 16.12
C ASP A 97 16.17 21.64 16.58
N ALA A 98 16.86 21.01 15.63
CA ALA A 98 17.75 19.88 15.89
C ALA A 98 18.90 20.20 16.87
N ASP A 99 19.36 21.45 16.94
CA ASP A 99 20.48 21.89 17.79
C ASP A 99 20.01 22.42 19.15
N GLY A 100 18.70 22.55 19.36
CA GLY A 100 18.08 23.03 20.60
C GLY A 100 17.82 24.53 20.62
N SER A 101 17.87 25.19 19.46
CA SER A 101 17.47 26.59 19.32
C SER A 101 15.95 26.69 19.34
N GLN A 102 15.41 27.50 20.26
CA GLN A 102 13.97 27.78 20.32
C GLN A 102 13.56 28.75 19.20
N ILE A 103 12.53 28.37 18.45
CA ILE A 103 11.87 29.17 17.43
C ILE A 103 10.49 29.55 17.97
N SER A 104 10.15 30.83 17.90
CA SER A 104 8.88 31.38 18.38
C SER A 104 8.16 32.08 17.25
N PHE A 105 6.87 31.77 17.04
CA PHE A 105 6.11 32.30 15.92
C PHE A 105 4.61 32.45 16.22
N LYS A 106 3.97 33.39 15.52
CA LYS A 106 2.51 33.49 15.41
C LYS A 106 2.03 32.77 14.16
N ILE A 107 0.79 32.29 14.21
CA ILE A 107 0.13 31.60 13.10
C ILE A 107 -1.07 32.41 12.60
N LYS A 108 -1.41 32.24 11.33
CA LYS A 108 -2.61 32.81 10.71
C LYS A 108 -3.48 31.71 10.10
N ALA A 109 -4.80 31.85 10.19
CA ALA A 109 -5.74 30.94 9.54
C ALA A 109 -6.96 31.69 8.99
N HIS A 110 -7.60 31.14 7.96
CA HIS A 110 -8.88 31.65 7.45
C HIS A 110 -10.06 31.35 8.38
N HIS A 111 -9.94 30.29 9.20
CA HIS A 111 -10.98 29.82 10.11
C HIS A 111 -10.43 29.77 11.55
N PRO A 112 -11.09 30.40 12.55
CA PRO A 112 -10.61 30.43 13.93
C PRO A 112 -10.38 29.03 14.55
N LEU A 113 -11.20 28.05 14.16
CA LEU A 113 -11.08 26.65 14.59
C LEU A 113 -9.67 26.09 14.36
N PHE A 114 -9.04 26.41 13.22
CA PHE A 114 -7.67 25.96 12.92
C PHE A 114 -6.62 26.54 13.88
N LEU A 115 -6.81 27.76 14.40
CA LEU A 115 -5.93 28.32 15.42
C LEU A 115 -6.03 27.52 16.72
N GLU A 116 -7.25 27.17 17.13
CA GLU A 116 -7.51 26.35 18.31
C GLU A 116 -6.92 24.94 18.15
N ARG A 117 -7.16 24.26 17.02
CA ARG A 117 -6.64 22.91 16.77
C ARG A 117 -5.11 22.87 16.80
N ILE A 118 -4.42 23.78 16.11
CA ILE A 118 -2.94 23.84 16.18
C ILE A 118 -2.47 24.08 17.62
N LYS A 119 -3.16 24.95 18.37
CA LYS A 119 -2.81 25.20 19.78
C LYS A 119 -2.95 23.93 20.62
N GLN A 120 -4.02 23.15 20.45
CA GLN A 120 -4.24 21.87 21.16
C GLN A 120 -3.08 20.89 20.94
N PHE A 121 -2.62 20.69 19.70
CA PHE A 121 -1.47 19.83 19.40
C PHE A 121 -0.17 20.33 20.05
N PHE A 122 0.11 21.65 19.99
CA PHE A 122 1.32 22.24 20.58
C PHE A 122 1.29 22.20 22.11
N ASP A 123 0.16 22.57 22.73
CA ASP A 123 -0.01 22.52 24.19
C ASP A 123 0.28 21.09 24.69
N HIS A 124 -0.38 20.08 24.09
CA HIS A 124 -0.22 18.66 24.47
C HIS A 124 1.23 18.19 24.33
N ALA A 125 1.88 18.48 23.20
CA ALA A 125 3.29 18.13 22.99
C ALA A 125 4.25 18.78 24.00
N THR A 126 3.89 19.93 24.56
CA THR A 126 4.72 20.64 25.56
C THR A 126 4.49 20.19 27.01
N VAL A 127 3.44 19.42 27.29
CA VAL A 127 3.17 18.87 28.64
C VAL A 127 4.37 18.05 29.16
N ASP A 128 5.01 17.30 28.26
CA ASP A 128 6.12 16.41 28.60
C ASP A 128 7.51 17.07 28.52
N TYR A 129 7.58 18.39 28.39
CA TYR A 129 8.86 19.10 28.34
C TYR A 129 9.51 19.15 29.73
N VAL A 130 10.52 18.31 29.93
CA VAL A 130 11.32 18.31 31.15
C VAL A 130 12.15 19.59 31.20
N GLN A 131 11.96 20.40 32.25
CA GLN A 131 12.64 21.70 32.43
C GLN A 131 12.41 22.69 31.25
N GLY A 132 11.28 22.57 30.53
CA GLY A 132 10.97 23.40 29.37
C GLY A 132 11.69 23.00 28.08
N MET A 133 12.39 21.85 28.05
CA MET A 133 13.07 21.31 26.88
C MET A 133 12.39 20.02 26.37
N PRO A 134 12.34 19.79 25.04
CA PRO A 134 11.85 18.53 24.47
C PRO A 134 12.59 17.29 24.97
N ARG A 135 11.90 16.13 25.04
CA ARG A 135 12.45 14.87 25.56
C ARG A 135 13.81 14.50 24.94
N ARG A 136 14.04 14.69 23.64
CA ARG A 136 15.32 14.39 22.96
C ARG A 136 16.57 15.05 23.56
N PHE A 137 16.42 16.13 24.34
CA PHE A 137 17.53 16.78 25.03
C PHE A 137 17.69 16.35 26.49
N THR A 138 16.63 15.86 27.12
CA THR A 138 16.53 15.60 28.57
C THR A 138 16.40 14.11 28.92
N ASP A 139 15.71 13.35 28.09
CA ASP A 139 15.59 11.90 28.07
C ASP A 139 15.70 11.37 26.63
N ARG A 140 16.94 11.06 26.24
CA ARG A 140 17.25 10.48 24.92
C ARG A 140 16.81 9.03 24.77
N GLU A 141 16.51 8.32 25.85
CA GLU A 141 16.13 6.91 25.78
C GLU A 141 14.65 6.77 25.40
N THR A 142 13.77 7.57 26.00
CA THR A 142 12.32 7.56 25.68
C THR A 142 11.93 8.43 24.49
N SER A 143 12.79 9.36 24.06
CA SER A 143 12.53 10.17 22.84
C SER A 143 12.37 9.30 21.59
N ILE A 144 11.40 9.67 20.76
CA ILE A 144 11.06 9.02 19.48
C ILE A 144 11.95 9.48 18.32
N LEU A 145 12.83 10.45 18.58
CA LEU A 145 13.75 11.07 17.64
C LEU A 145 15.19 10.63 17.91
N SER A 146 15.98 10.58 16.83
CA SER A 146 17.44 10.50 16.83
C SER A 146 17.97 11.58 15.90
N VAL A 147 18.85 12.47 16.38
CA VAL A 147 19.44 13.53 15.56
C VAL A 147 20.89 13.15 15.23
N ILE A 148 21.23 13.12 13.95
CA ILE A 148 22.59 12.88 13.45
C ILE A 148 22.94 13.90 12.34
N THR A 149 24.22 14.02 11.99
CA THR A 149 24.66 14.85 10.86
C THR A 149 24.65 14.05 9.55
N TYR A 150 24.60 14.73 8.41
CA TYR A 150 24.78 14.09 7.09
C TYR A 150 26.12 13.34 6.96
N GLU A 151 27.21 13.87 7.54
CA GLU A 151 28.50 13.18 7.62
C GLU A 151 28.41 11.86 8.41
N THR A 152 27.66 11.86 9.51
CA THR A 152 27.36 10.64 10.28
C THR A 152 26.57 9.66 9.42
N LEU A 153 25.46 10.08 8.79
CA LEU A 153 24.66 9.22 7.92
C LEU A 153 25.50 8.60 6.79
N SER A 154 26.38 9.38 6.16
CA SER A 154 27.22 8.93 5.04
C SER A 154 28.32 7.93 5.42
N THR A 155 28.64 7.81 6.72
CA THR A 155 29.67 6.89 7.25
C THR A 155 29.06 5.67 7.95
N LEU A 156 27.78 5.69 8.30
CA LEU A 156 27.07 4.54 8.86
C LEU A 156 26.80 3.48 7.78
N GLY A 157 27.08 2.22 8.11
CA GLY A 157 26.70 1.07 7.28
C GLY A 157 25.19 0.75 7.39
N PRO A 158 24.66 -0.05 6.44
CA PRO A 158 23.24 -0.42 6.41
C PRO A 158 22.67 -0.92 7.74
N ASP A 159 23.36 -1.85 8.40
CA ASP A 159 22.89 -2.46 9.65
C ASP A 159 22.66 -1.41 10.76
N ALA A 160 23.55 -0.42 10.85
CA ALA A 160 23.46 0.62 11.88
C ALA A 160 22.27 1.56 11.63
N ILE A 161 22.03 1.94 10.37
CA ILE A 161 20.89 2.80 10.01
C ILE A 161 19.57 2.03 10.19
N GLN A 162 19.51 0.76 9.80
CA GLN A 162 18.33 -0.08 9.99
C GLN A 162 18.05 -0.35 11.48
N GLU A 163 19.07 -0.49 12.33
CA GLU A 163 18.90 -0.64 13.78
C GLU A 163 18.46 0.67 14.45
N MET A 164 18.86 1.85 13.94
CA MET A 164 18.27 3.12 14.37
C MET A 164 16.77 3.17 14.03
N PHE A 165 16.39 2.74 12.82
CA PHE A 165 15.00 2.62 12.39
C PHE A 165 14.16 1.56 13.14
N SER A 166 14.79 0.62 13.86
CA SER A 166 14.05 -0.37 14.65
C SER A 166 13.31 0.28 15.82
N SER A 167 13.78 1.44 16.29
CA SER A 167 13.25 2.14 17.48
C SER A 167 12.86 3.61 17.23
N LYS A 168 13.63 4.37 16.45
CA LYS A 168 13.51 5.84 16.35
C LYS A 168 13.33 6.33 14.92
N ASN A 169 12.77 7.52 14.80
CA ASN A 169 12.81 8.33 13.59
C ASN A 169 14.12 9.15 13.59
N ILE A 170 14.76 9.33 12.44
CA ILE A 170 16.10 9.87 12.29
C ILE A 170 16.05 11.23 11.61
N VAL A 171 16.42 12.28 12.32
CA VAL A 171 16.64 13.63 11.80
C VAL A 171 18.09 13.75 11.37
N VAL A 172 18.34 14.21 10.14
CA VAL A 172 19.68 14.32 9.55
C VAL A 172 19.95 15.77 9.20
N THR A 173 20.83 16.42 9.96
CA THR A 173 21.15 17.84 9.79
C THR A 173 22.27 18.07 8.78
N GLY A 174 22.25 19.24 8.14
CA GLY A 174 23.33 19.68 7.24
C GLY A 174 23.45 18.86 5.96
N CYS A 175 22.34 18.33 5.44
CA CYS A 175 22.31 17.63 4.16
C CYS A 175 22.63 18.59 2.99
N PRO A 176 23.32 18.11 1.93
CA PRO A 176 23.52 18.87 0.71
C PRO A 176 22.19 19.34 0.10
N ARG A 177 22.11 20.62 -0.25
CA ARG A 177 20.97 21.24 -0.92
C ARG A 177 21.41 22.24 -1.97
N ASP A 178 20.56 22.50 -2.97
CA ASP A 178 20.75 23.66 -3.82
C ASP A 178 20.42 24.93 -3.03
N VAL A 179 21.41 25.81 -2.86
CA VAL A 179 21.25 27.12 -2.22
C VAL A 179 20.52 28.14 -3.10
N LYS A 180 20.33 27.84 -4.40
CA LYS A 180 19.56 28.65 -5.34
C LYS A 180 18.07 28.32 -5.32
N LEU A 181 17.66 27.18 -4.77
CA LEU A 181 16.27 26.80 -4.66
C LEU A 181 15.54 27.79 -3.73
N LYS A 182 14.42 28.33 -4.23
CA LYS A 182 13.57 29.32 -3.57
C LYS A 182 12.12 29.03 -3.91
N PHE A 183 11.19 29.56 -3.10
CA PHE A 183 9.77 29.56 -3.44
C PHE A 183 9.47 30.63 -4.50
N ASP A 184 9.84 30.34 -5.75
CA ASP A 184 9.59 31.17 -6.93
C ASP A 184 9.27 30.30 -8.16
N SER A 185 9.04 30.90 -9.33
CA SER A 185 8.72 30.14 -10.55
C SER A 185 9.86 29.21 -11.00
N TYR A 186 11.12 29.49 -10.68
CA TYR A 186 12.21 28.58 -10.99
C TYR A 186 12.19 27.37 -10.06
N GLY A 187 12.05 27.59 -8.76
CA GLY A 187 11.96 26.51 -7.77
C GLY A 187 10.74 25.62 -7.98
N LEU A 188 9.55 26.18 -8.18
CA LEU A 188 8.33 25.40 -8.41
C LEU A 188 8.39 24.57 -9.71
N ARG A 189 9.10 25.04 -10.75
CA ARG A 189 9.35 24.27 -11.97
C ARG A 189 10.27 23.06 -11.75
N THR A 190 11.03 22.99 -10.66
CA THR A 190 11.80 21.76 -10.34
C THR A 190 10.90 20.58 -9.96
N LEU A 191 9.62 20.83 -9.64
CA LEU A 191 8.66 19.79 -9.25
C LEU A 191 7.89 19.21 -10.45
N THR A 192 7.66 20.01 -11.49
CA THR A 192 6.73 19.67 -12.60
C THR A 192 7.18 20.08 -14.00
N GLY A 193 8.28 20.83 -14.13
CA GLY A 193 8.70 21.51 -15.36
C GLY A 193 7.86 22.72 -15.77
N SER A 194 6.57 22.80 -15.41
CA SER A 194 5.65 23.86 -15.85
C SER A 194 4.77 24.44 -14.74
N MET A 195 4.66 25.77 -14.72
CA MET A 195 3.69 26.49 -13.88
C MET A 195 2.22 26.20 -14.27
N SER A 196 1.97 25.69 -15.48
CA SER A 196 0.64 25.33 -15.96
C SER A 196 0.25 23.87 -15.71
N THR A 197 1.11 23.08 -15.04
CA THR A 197 0.79 21.69 -14.69
C THR A 197 -0.37 21.68 -13.70
N GLN A 198 -1.38 20.87 -13.97
CA GLN A 198 -2.53 20.63 -13.10
C GLN A 198 -2.11 19.76 -11.92
N ILE A 199 -2.53 20.14 -10.71
CA ILE A 199 -2.12 19.55 -9.43
C ILE A 199 -3.28 19.56 -8.43
N SER A 200 -3.24 18.64 -7.47
CA SER A 200 -4.12 18.66 -6.29
C SER A 200 -3.63 19.69 -5.27
N ILE A 201 -4.50 20.59 -4.85
CA ILE A 201 -4.22 21.68 -3.90
C ILE A 201 -5.22 21.61 -2.75
N THR A 202 -4.72 21.48 -1.53
CA THR A 202 -5.50 21.68 -0.29
C THR A 202 -5.67 23.18 -0.06
N ASP A 203 -6.92 23.67 -0.08
CA ASP A 203 -7.28 25.08 0.09
C ASP A 203 -7.93 25.34 1.46
N PHE A 204 -7.13 25.89 2.39
CA PHE A 204 -7.54 26.17 3.76
C PHE A 204 -8.53 27.34 3.89
N SER A 205 -8.87 28.03 2.81
CA SER A 205 -9.97 29.00 2.80
C SER A 205 -11.34 28.32 2.73
N THR A 206 -11.40 27.07 2.28
CA THR A 206 -12.65 26.31 2.08
C THR A 206 -12.66 25.05 2.95
N MET A 207 -13.84 24.66 3.42
CA MET A 207 -14.03 23.45 4.23
C MET A 207 -15.05 22.54 3.55
N VAL A 208 -14.80 21.23 3.58
CA VAL A 208 -15.74 20.23 3.08
C VAL A 208 -16.87 20.09 4.08
N ALA A 209 -18.12 20.32 3.65
CA ALA A 209 -19.28 20.06 4.51
C ALA A 209 -19.37 18.56 4.84
N SER A 210 -19.08 18.22 6.09
CA SER A 210 -19.39 16.92 6.69
C SER A 210 -20.90 16.67 6.63
N GLY A 211 -21.29 15.41 6.40
CA GLY A 211 -22.69 14.99 6.61
C GLY A 211 -23.11 15.19 8.06
N ASP A 212 -24.40 15.41 8.27
CA ASP A 212 -25.10 15.83 9.50
C ASP A 212 -24.31 15.78 10.84
N ASP A 213 -24.34 16.92 11.55
CA ASP A 213 -23.94 17.17 12.94
C ASP A 213 -22.43 17.21 13.32
N GLN A 214 -21.48 17.06 12.39
CA GLN A 214 -20.06 17.42 12.67
C GLN A 214 -19.64 18.77 12.08
N GLU A 215 -18.99 19.62 12.88
CA GLU A 215 -18.38 20.87 12.36
C GLU A 215 -17.30 20.55 11.32
N PRO A 216 -17.37 21.11 10.10
CA PRO A 216 -16.46 20.76 9.02
C PRO A 216 -15.05 21.30 9.30
N CYS A 217 -14.15 20.41 9.73
CA CYS A 217 -12.77 20.74 10.10
C CYS A 217 -11.73 20.29 9.06
N VAL A 218 -12.14 19.72 7.92
CA VAL A 218 -11.24 19.25 6.86
C VAL A 218 -11.21 20.27 5.71
N PRO A 219 -10.03 20.80 5.33
CA PRO A 219 -9.90 21.70 4.19
C PRO A 219 -10.18 20.97 2.87
N SER A 220 -10.75 21.66 1.89
CA SER A 220 -11.06 21.03 0.60
C SER A 220 -9.77 20.76 -0.20
N VAL A 221 -9.69 19.58 -0.82
CA VAL A 221 -8.71 19.29 -1.88
C VAL A 221 -9.37 19.62 -3.22
N LEU A 222 -8.71 20.48 -4.00
CA LEU A 222 -9.21 21.03 -5.27
C LEU A 222 -8.18 20.80 -6.38
N SER A 223 -8.66 20.83 -7.62
CA SER A 223 -7.82 20.73 -8.81
C SER A 223 -7.42 22.14 -9.27
N GLY A 224 -6.13 22.46 -9.19
CA GLY A 224 -5.56 23.76 -9.54
C GLY A 224 -4.32 23.63 -10.43
N VAL A 225 -3.54 24.70 -10.60
CA VAL A 225 -2.24 24.66 -11.28
C VAL A 225 -1.12 25.19 -10.40
N VAL A 226 0.13 24.81 -10.70
CA VAL A 226 1.33 25.24 -9.96
C VAL A 226 1.46 26.77 -9.85
N GLN A 227 0.96 27.53 -10.83
CA GLN A 227 0.90 28.99 -10.77
C GLN A 227 0.04 29.52 -9.61
N ASP A 228 -1.04 28.82 -9.23
CA ASP A 228 -1.94 29.25 -8.17
C ASP A 228 -1.24 29.28 -6.79
N LEU A 229 -0.23 28.44 -6.58
CA LEU A 229 0.65 28.49 -5.41
C LEU A 229 1.52 29.75 -5.38
N LEU A 230 2.09 30.13 -6.54
CA LEU A 230 2.94 31.31 -6.65
C LEU A 230 2.14 32.61 -6.52
N ASP A 231 0.94 32.65 -7.11
CA ASP A 231 0.03 33.80 -7.05
C ASP A 231 -0.48 34.07 -5.62
N ASN A 232 -0.46 33.08 -4.74
CA ASN A 232 -0.81 33.20 -3.32
C ASN A 232 0.40 33.26 -2.37
N ALA A 233 1.64 33.22 -2.88
CA ALA A 233 2.85 33.12 -2.06
C ALA A 233 3.13 34.37 -1.20
N GLU A 234 2.63 35.54 -1.57
CA GLU A 234 2.71 36.75 -0.75
C GLU A 234 1.71 36.68 0.41
N ASP A 235 2.17 36.87 1.67
CA ASP A 235 1.31 36.87 2.87
C ASP A 235 0.51 38.17 3.03
N THR A 236 -0.36 38.45 2.05
CA THR A 236 -1.38 39.51 2.09
C THR A 236 -2.63 39.02 2.83
N GLU A 237 -3.46 39.90 3.39
CA GLU A 237 -4.66 39.50 4.15
C GLU A 237 -5.65 38.64 3.34
N SER A 238 -5.67 38.82 2.01
CA SER A 238 -6.55 38.16 1.05
C SER A 238 -5.95 36.94 0.34
N SER A 239 -4.67 36.60 0.55
CA SER A 239 -4.07 35.41 -0.08
C SER A 239 -4.48 34.13 0.63
N LYS A 240 -4.74 33.08 -0.17
CA LYS A 240 -5.10 31.75 0.32
C LYS A 240 -3.90 31.04 0.94
N ILE A 241 -4.14 30.30 2.01
CA ILE A 241 -3.19 29.32 2.54
C ILE A 241 -3.41 28.02 1.76
N LEU A 242 -2.38 27.57 1.03
CA LEU A 242 -2.43 26.44 0.11
C LEU A 242 -1.36 25.39 0.46
N ASN A 243 -1.66 24.12 0.20
CA ASN A 243 -0.70 23.02 0.34
C ASN A 243 -0.85 22.05 -0.84
N ALA A 244 0.24 21.71 -1.52
CA ALA A 244 0.26 20.70 -2.57
C ALA A 244 1.23 19.58 -2.15
N LEU A 245 0.65 18.40 -1.88
CA LEU A 245 1.32 17.28 -1.20
C LEU A 245 1.76 16.14 -2.13
N ASP A 246 1.46 16.22 -3.43
CA ASP A 246 1.77 15.16 -4.39
C ASP A 246 2.32 15.76 -5.69
N PHE A 247 3.65 15.67 -5.86
CA PHE A 247 4.36 16.01 -7.08
C PHE A 247 5.26 14.84 -7.50
N PRO A 248 4.76 13.84 -8.24
CA PRO A 248 5.55 12.65 -8.62
C PRO A 248 6.83 13.01 -9.40
N LEU A 249 7.99 12.63 -8.86
CA LEU A 249 9.31 12.92 -9.45
C LEU A 249 9.79 11.74 -10.29
N TRP A 250 9.32 11.67 -11.53
CA TRP A 250 9.60 10.57 -12.47
C TRP A 250 11.11 10.37 -12.76
N ASP A 251 11.88 11.47 -12.78
CA ASP A 251 13.33 11.51 -12.92
C ASP A 251 14.07 11.68 -11.57
N GLY A 252 13.33 11.54 -10.46
CA GLY A 252 13.83 11.69 -9.10
C GLY A 252 15.02 10.76 -8.80
N SER A 253 15.95 11.25 -7.97
CA SER A 253 17.21 10.55 -7.76
C SER A 253 17.01 9.13 -7.22
N ARG A 254 17.67 8.18 -7.90
CA ARG A 254 17.84 6.79 -7.48
C ARG A 254 19.21 6.57 -6.85
N ASP A 255 19.73 7.57 -6.13
CA ASP A 255 20.96 7.45 -5.35
C ASP A 255 20.89 6.22 -4.45
N ARG A 256 21.86 5.31 -4.65
CA ARG A 256 22.03 4.15 -3.79
C ARG A 256 22.30 4.63 -2.37
N ASN A 257 21.40 4.27 -1.49
CA ASN A 257 21.47 4.58 -0.08
C ASN A 257 21.51 3.27 0.72
N ALA A 258 22.05 3.34 1.93
CA ALA A 258 22.32 2.17 2.76
C ALA A 258 21.07 1.59 3.46
N TYR A 259 19.87 2.14 3.26
CA TYR A 259 18.68 1.79 4.06
C TYR A 259 17.50 1.23 3.24
N ALA A 260 17.37 1.60 1.96
CA ALA A 260 16.30 1.17 1.06
C ALA A 260 16.49 -0.27 0.56
N THR A 261 15.84 -1.20 1.24
CA THR A 261 15.83 -2.64 0.94
C THR A 261 15.09 -2.94 -0.36
N ASP A 262 14.05 -2.18 -0.68
CA ASP A 262 13.35 -2.21 -1.96
C ASP A 262 14.26 -1.85 -3.14
N MET A 263 15.17 -0.89 -2.97
CA MET A 263 16.18 -0.56 -3.99
C MET A 263 17.22 -1.69 -4.17
N ALA A 264 17.74 -2.23 -3.07
CA ALA A 264 18.69 -3.36 -3.12
C ALA A 264 18.04 -4.61 -3.75
N ALA A 265 16.82 -4.95 -3.34
CA ALA A 265 16.04 -6.02 -3.91
C ALA A 265 15.74 -5.80 -5.39
N TRP A 266 15.44 -4.57 -5.83
CA TRP A 266 15.24 -4.28 -7.25
C TRP A 266 16.51 -4.51 -8.07
N ASP A 267 17.65 -3.99 -7.61
CA ASP A 267 18.92 -4.10 -8.34
C ASP A 267 19.43 -5.55 -8.42
N VAL A 268 19.20 -6.38 -7.40
CA VAL A 268 19.51 -7.83 -7.45
C VAL A 268 18.51 -8.61 -8.30
N THR A 269 17.20 -8.34 -8.18
CA THR A 269 16.18 -9.19 -8.82
C THR A 269 15.93 -8.86 -10.29
N ARG A 270 16.31 -7.67 -10.79
CA ARG A 270 16.02 -7.24 -12.18
C ARG A 270 16.66 -8.11 -13.28
N SER A 271 17.68 -8.91 -12.96
CA SER A 271 18.36 -9.82 -13.89
C SER A 271 17.78 -11.25 -13.87
N LEU A 272 16.85 -11.55 -12.96
CA LEU A 272 16.21 -12.87 -12.86
C LEU A 272 15.14 -13.01 -13.94
N HIS A 273 15.14 -14.16 -14.65
CA HIS A 273 14.22 -14.46 -15.76
C HIS A 273 12.73 -14.53 -15.39
N ILE A 274 12.38 -14.37 -14.11
CA ILE A 274 10.99 -14.30 -13.62
C ILE A 274 10.43 -12.87 -13.62
N PHE A 275 11.27 -11.86 -13.84
CA PHE A 275 10.86 -10.45 -13.99
C PHE A 275 11.11 -9.96 -15.41
N ASP A 276 10.30 -8.99 -15.84
CA ASP A 276 10.53 -8.27 -17.08
C ASP A 276 11.80 -7.40 -16.94
N PRO A 277 12.84 -7.61 -17.78
CA PRO A 277 14.08 -6.83 -17.74
C PRO A 277 13.89 -5.37 -18.19
N SER A 278 12.78 -5.05 -18.87
CA SER A 278 12.39 -3.69 -19.26
C SER A 278 11.60 -2.95 -18.18
N ALA A 279 11.14 -3.63 -17.13
CA ALA A 279 10.43 -2.99 -16.02
C ALA A 279 11.31 -1.91 -15.36
N LEU A 280 10.78 -0.69 -15.30
CA LEU A 280 11.40 0.43 -14.61
C LEU A 280 11.09 0.37 -13.11
N TYR A 281 12.02 0.87 -12.30
CA TYR A 281 11.75 1.15 -10.90
C TYR A 281 10.63 2.20 -10.82
N PRO A 282 9.65 2.07 -9.92
CA PRO A 282 8.48 2.95 -9.86
C PRO A 282 8.84 4.28 -9.17
N THR A 283 9.76 5.07 -9.74
CA THR A 283 10.29 6.28 -9.13
C THR A 283 9.18 7.28 -8.78
N GLY A 284 8.19 7.47 -9.66
CA GLY A 284 7.06 8.38 -9.41
C GLY A 284 6.14 7.98 -8.25
N ASP A 285 6.11 6.69 -7.86
CA ASP A 285 5.36 6.22 -6.69
C ASP A 285 6.16 6.36 -5.37
N VAL A 286 7.48 6.57 -5.43
CA VAL A 286 8.35 6.57 -4.23
C VAL A 286 9.27 7.79 -4.12
N ARG A 287 9.13 8.77 -5.01
CA ARG A 287 9.78 10.08 -4.95
C ARG A 287 8.77 11.13 -5.34
N TRP A 288 8.58 12.12 -4.46
CA TRP A 288 7.72 13.26 -4.72
C TRP A 288 8.34 14.56 -4.22
N GLY A 289 7.88 15.67 -4.80
CA GLY A 289 8.02 16.99 -4.24
C GLY A 289 6.81 17.37 -3.38
N LEU A 290 6.96 18.44 -2.61
CA LEU A 290 5.92 19.09 -1.83
C LEU A 290 6.08 20.60 -2.00
N ALA A 291 4.97 21.34 -2.05
CA ALA A 291 4.97 22.80 -2.06
C ALA A 291 3.87 23.34 -1.13
N GLY A 292 4.28 23.91 0.00
CA GLY A 292 3.39 24.47 1.02
C GLY A 292 3.58 25.97 1.18
N LEU A 293 2.48 26.71 1.35
CA LEU A 293 2.52 28.11 1.75
C LEU A 293 2.59 28.25 3.28
N LYS A 294 3.06 29.41 3.74
CA LYS A 294 3.12 29.74 5.17
C LYS A 294 1.74 29.57 5.83
N ASN A 295 1.75 28.95 7.00
CA ASN A 295 0.60 28.48 7.79
C ASN A 295 -0.19 27.31 7.18
N SER A 296 0.29 26.67 6.11
CA SER A 296 -0.27 25.39 5.69
C SER A 296 -0.03 24.33 6.77
N MET A 297 -0.88 23.30 6.78
CA MET A 297 -0.69 22.16 7.66
C MET A 297 -1.08 20.86 6.96
N THR A 298 -0.77 19.75 7.60
CA THR A 298 -1.39 18.45 7.34
C THR A 298 -1.79 17.88 8.69
N PHE A 299 -3.07 17.54 8.85
CA PHE A 299 -3.60 16.93 10.07
C PHE A 299 -2.96 15.56 10.35
N LEU A 300 -3.22 15.00 11.53
CA LEU A 300 -2.65 13.73 11.93
C LEU A 300 -3.08 12.62 10.95
N HIS A 301 -2.11 11.96 10.34
CA HIS A 301 -2.34 10.87 9.38
C HIS A 301 -1.11 9.94 9.36
N ILE A 302 -1.26 8.77 8.74
CA ILE A 302 -0.15 7.87 8.42
C ILE A 302 0.09 7.86 6.91
N ASP A 303 1.36 7.73 6.55
CA ASP A 303 1.71 7.44 5.16
C ASP A 303 1.25 6.03 4.74
N PRO A 304 0.90 5.85 3.46
CA PRO A 304 0.28 4.63 2.98
C PRO A 304 1.24 3.44 2.90
N ASP A 305 0.64 2.27 2.70
CA ASP A 305 1.33 1.04 2.29
C ASP A 305 2.49 0.60 3.20
N GLY A 306 2.51 1.08 4.44
CA GLY A 306 3.53 0.74 5.43
C GLY A 306 4.95 1.10 5.00
N PHE A 307 5.11 2.10 4.13
CA PHE A 307 6.42 2.61 3.75
C PHE A 307 7.12 3.25 4.95
N HIS A 308 8.45 3.24 4.94
CA HIS A 308 9.16 4.38 5.54
C HIS A 308 8.88 5.58 4.69
N THR A 309 8.60 6.69 5.34
CA THR A 309 8.56 7.99 4.70
C THR A 309 9.65 8.83 5.31
N GLU A 310 9.91 9.96 4.69
CA GLU A 310 10.45 11.08 5.40
C GLU A 310 9.34 11.75 6.32
N ASN A 311 8.58 10.97 7.18
CA ASN A 311 7.56 11.39 8.24
C ASN A 311 7.06 10.32 9.36
N THR A 312 6.57 10.68 10.61
CA THR A 312 6.77 10.10 12.05
C THR A 312 5.95 8.94 12.77
N ILE A 313 6.62 8.08 13.62
CA ILE A 313 6.21 7.01 14.65
C ILE A 313 4.99 6.07 14.45
N GLY A 314 5.12 4.71 14.50
CA GLY A 314 3.96 3.78 14.47
C GLY A 314 3.66 2.80 15.64
N THR A 315 2.44 2.21 15.62
CA THR A 315 1.84 1.32 16.66
C THR A 315 1.14 0.08 16.09
N SER A 316 1.32 -1.09 16.69
CA SER A 316 0.83 -2.40 16.19
C SER A 316 -0.54 -2.86 16.71
N SER A 317 -1.19 -2.04 17.54
CA SER A 317 -2.51 -2.31 18.12
C SER A 317 -3.61 -1.85 17.18
N THR A 318 -4.49 -2.77 16.74
CA THR A 318 -5.70 -2.40 15.97
C THR A 318 -6.61 -1.45 16.75
N ASN A 319 -6.53 -1.49 18.08
CA ASN A 319 -7.35 -0.70 18.98
C ASN A 319 -6.88 0.76 19.11
N PHE A 320 -5.67 1.11 18.68
CA PHE A 320 -5.14 2.47 18.83
C PHE A 320 -5.96 3.49 18.02
N TYR A 321 -6.15 3.22 16.73
CA TYR A 321 -6.94 4.05 15.82
C TYR A 321 -8.47 3.89 15.99
N LEU A 322 -8.89 3.05 16.94
CA LEU A 322 -10.28 2.78 17.30
C LEU A 322 -10.59 3.15 18.76
N ASP A 323 -9.68 3.86 19.44
CA ASP A 323 -9.93 4.38 20.78
C ASP A 323 -10.67 5.72 20.64
N ASP A 324 -11.73 5.95 21.42
CA ASP A 324 -12.48 7.22 21.42
C ASP A 324 -11.60 8.47 21.68
N GLY A 325 -10.40 8.29 22.23
CA GLY A 325 -9.40 9.34 22.42
C GLY A 325 -8.51 9.65 21.21
N PHE A 326 -8.60 8.88 20.12
CA PHE A 326 -7.84 9.10 18.88
C PHE A 326 -8.58 10.03 17.93
N CYS A 327 -8.02 11.23 17.72
CA CYS A 327 -8.60 12.26 16.85
C CYS A 327 -7.54 12.78 15.87
N LEU A 328 -7.94 12.94 14.61
CA LEU A 328 -7.04 13.34 13.52
C LEU A 328 -6.73 14.85 13.53
N ASN A 329 -7.74 15.63 13.92
CA ASN A 329 -7.82 17.08 13.78
C ASN A 329 -7.83 17.82 15.12
N GLU A 330 -7.80 17.12 16.25
CA GLU A 330 -7.85 17.71 17.59
C GLU A 330 -7.16 16.85 18.65
N VAL A 331 -6.96 17.44 19.84
CA VAL A 331 -6.56 16.72 21.05
C VAL A 331 -7.64 16.96 22.11
N ILE A 332 -8.09 15.89 22.77
CA ILE A 332 -9.17 15.91 23.76
C ILE A 332 -8.73 15.30 25.09
N ASP A 333 -9.47 15.54 26.17
CA ASP A 333 -9.17 15.01 27.52
C ASP A 333 -8.99 13.48 27.60
N ARG A 334 -9.47 12.74 26.59
CA ARG A 334 -9.35 11.28 26.49
C ARG A 334 -8.14 10.81 25.69
N THR A 335 -7.40 11.70 25.04
CA THR A 335 -6.24 11.38 24.20
C THR A 335 -5.16 10.62 24.99
N ARG A 336 -4.67 9.51 24.42
CA ARG A 336 -3.70 8.58 25.05
C ARG A 336 -2.39 8.41 24.28
N TYR A 337 -2.06 9.38 23.44
CA TYR A 337 -0.82 9.43 22.68
C TYR A 337 -0.17 10.80 22.84
N ASP A 338 1.16 10.80 22.79
CA ASP A 338 1.98 11.99 22.97
C ASP A 338 2.59 12.39 21.63
N PHE A 339 3.07 13.63 21.51
CA PHE A 339 3.82 14.10 20.35
C PHE A 339 5.19 14.61 20.78
N GLU A 340 6.20 14.47 19.90
CA GLU A 340 7.48 15.16 20.07
C GLU A 340 7.73 16.10 18.89
N ILE A 341 7.75 17.41 19.16
CA ILE A 341 7.90 18.45 18.13
C ILE A 341 9.38 18.73 17.84
N ILE A 342 9.72 18.78 16.55
CA ILE A 342 11.00 19.30 16.05
C ILE A 342 10.77 20.27 14.89
N ALA A 343 11.46 21.41 14.91
CA ALA A 343 11.52 22.32 13.79
C ALA A 343 12.63 21.90 12.82
N LEU A 344 12.29 21.80 11.53
CA LEU A 344 13.21 21.46 10.44
C LEU A 344 13.63 22.72 9.69
N ARG A 345 14.92 22.83 9.34
CA ARG A 345 15.48 23.98 8.65
C ARG A 345 15.85 23.61 7.21
N PRO A 346 16.06 24.59 6.30
CA PRO A 346 16.51 24.31 4.95
C PRO A 346 17.86 23.57 4.89
N GLY A 347 17.80 22.26 4.60
CA GLY A 347 18.96 21.35 4.59
C GLY A 347 18.93 20.30 5.70
N ASP A 348 17.95 20.34 6.60
CA ASP A 348 17.63 19.18 7.44
C ASP A 348 16.76 18.19 6.65
N ARG A 349 16.91 16.90 6.93
CA ARG A 349 16.02 15.82 6.48
C ARG A 349 15.52 15.05 7.69
N ILE A 350 14.47 14.27 7.50
CA ILE A 350 13.86 13.49 8.57
C ILE A 350 13.38 12.17 7.96
N TYR A 351 13.78 11.04 8.53
CA TYR A 351 13.53 9.69 8.03
C TYR A 351 12.82 8.89 9.08
N MET A 352 11.72 8.27 8.74
CA MET A 352 10.74 7.97 9.77
C MET A 352 10.03 6.66 9.47
N ARG A 353 9.71 5.96 10.56
CA ARG A 353 9.39 4.53 10.56
C ARG A 353 8.03 4.29 9.89
N PRO A 354 7.69 3.06 9.47
CA PRO A 354 6.35 2.77 8.99
C PRO A 354 5.21 2.97 10.00
N ASN A 355 3.99 3.10 9.48
CA ASN A 355 2.70 3.04 10.21
C ASN A 355 2.39 4.21 11.16
N THR A 356 2.51 5.44 10.67
CA THR A 356 3.24 6.43 11.46
C THR A 356 2.48 7.76 11.64
N PRO A 357 1.73 8.00 12.75
CA PRO A 357 0.93 9.21 12.90
C PRO A 357 1.76 10.48 13.09
N HIS A 358 1.65 11.39 12.13
CA HIS A 358 2.36 12.65 12.15
C HIS A 358 1.49 13.83 11.71
N PHE A 359 1.82 15.00 12.26
CA PHE A 359 1.23 16.30 11.96
C PHE A 359 2.33 17.23 11.43
N VAL A 360 2.04 18.02 10.40
CA VAL A 360 3.01 18.94 9.77
C VAL A 360 2.44 20.35 9.78
N PHE A 361 3.28 21.35 10.09
CA PHE A 361 2.93 22.77 10.02
C PHE A 361 4.02 23.57 9.30
N GLY A 362 3.64 24.33 8.28
CA GLY A 362 4.53 25.18 7.48
C GLY A 362 4.71 26.56 8.11
N THR A 363 5.87 26.81 8.74
CA THR A 363 6.20 28.13 9.31
C THR A 363 6.56 29.20 8.27
N GLU A 364 6.91 28.77 7.05
CA GLU A 364 7.31 29.60 5.89
C GLU A 364 6.83 28.93 4.59
N ASN A 365 6.92 29.64 3.46
CA ASN A 365 6.68 29.03 2.13
C ASN A 365 7.84 28.05 1.81
N SER A 366 7.53 26.78 1.60
CA SER A 366 8.52 25.71 1.49
C SER A 366 8.36 24.88 0.22
N ILE A 367 9.49 24.54 -0.39
CA ILE A 367 9.60 23.46 -1.38
C ILE A 367 10.40 22.35 -0.71
N CYS A 368 9.82 21.17 -0.60
CA CYS A 368 10.47 19.99 -0.04
C CYS A 368 10.50 18.87 -1.09
N TYR A 369 11.43 17.93 -0.92
CA TYR A 369 11.48 16.68 -1.66
C TYR A 369 11.51 15.55 -0.65
N GLY A 370 10.81 14.46 -0.93
CA GLY A 370 10.77 13.29 -0.07
C GLY A 370 10.79 12.01 -0.88
N GLY A 371 10.57 10.90 -0.18
CA GLY A 371 10.33 9.62 -0.82
C GLY A 371 9.95 8.53 0.15
N HIS A 372 9.41 7.45 -0.41
CA HIS A 372 9.12 6.23 0.30
C HIS A 372 10.25 5.22 0.10
N PHE A 373 10.44 4.32 1.06
CA PHE A 373 11.26 3.12 0.91
C PHE A 373 10.79 2.01 1.85
N TYR A 374 11.31 0.80 1.67
CA TYR A 374 11.14 -0.28 2.64
C TYR A 374 12.46 -0.65 3.29
N SER A 375 12.41 -1.08 4.55
CA SER A 375 13.58 -1.50 5.31
C SER A 375 13.34 -2.86 5.95
N THR A 376 14.35 -3.73 5.93
CA THR A 376 14.21 -5.11 6.42
C THR A 376 13.86 -5.17 7.90
N LEU A 377 14.56 -4.42 8.76
CA LEU A 377 14.34 -4.52 10.21
C LEU A 377 13.00 -3.92 10.71
N THR A 378 12.24 -3.23 9.86
CA THR A 378 10.95 -2.63 10.23
C THR A 378 9.75 -3.30 9.56
N MET A 379 9.92 -4.47 8.96
CA MET A 379 8.89 -5.10 8.14
C MET A 379 7.62 -5.48 8.95
N GLN A 380 7.73 -5.61 10.28
CA GLN A 380 6.57 -5.77 11.18
C GLN A 380 5.72 -4.49 11.27
N GLN A 381 6.37 -3.32 11.31
CA GLN A 381 5.69 -2.04 11.28
C GLN A 381 5.15 -1.76 9.87
N THR A 382 5.84 -2.19 8.80
CA THR A 382 5.28 -2.18 7.44
C THR A 382 4.01 -3.03 7.34
N LEU A 383 4.01 -4.26 7.88
CA LEU A 383 2.80 -5.10 7.94
C LEU A 383 1.66 -4.39 8.68
N SER A 384 1.95 -3.81 9.84
CA SER A 384 0.95 -3.08 10.62
C SER A 384 0.40 -1.90 9.80
N GLY A 385 1.28 -1.06 9.23
CA GLY A 385 0.91 0.12 8.45
C GLY A 385 0.04 -0.19 7.24
N VAL A 386 0.39 -1.22 6.46
CA VAL A 386 -0.44 -1.70 5.34
C VAL A 386 -1.83 -2.12 5.83
N VAL A 387 -1.94 -2.81 6.97
CA VAL A 387 -3.24 -3.22 7.53
C VAL A 387 -4.04 -2.01 8.02
N HIS A 388 -3.43 -1.06 8.74
CA HIS A 388 -4.13 0.14 9.21
C HIS A 388 -4.59 1.02 8.05
N SER A 389 -3.72 1.31 7.07
CA SER A 389 -4.07 2.10 5.89
C SER A 389 -5.11 1.41 5.01
N PHE A 390 -5.14 0.06 4.97
CA PHE A 390 -6.19 -0.67 4.26
C PHE A 390 -7.53 -0.66 5.01
N MET A 391 -7.54 -0.88 6.34
CA MET A 391 -8.79 -0.99 7.09
C MET A 391 -9.52 0.34 7.26
N LEU A 392 -8.78 1.45 7.32
CA LEU A 392 -9.34 2.78 7.58
C LEU A 392 -9.12 3.78 6.43
N ASP A 393 -8.38 3.41 5.37
CA ASP A 393 -8.27 4.16 4.10
C ASP A 393 -8.22 5.70 4.28
N LYS A 394 -9.23 6.42 3.78
CA LYS A 394 -9.34 7.89 3.79
C LYS A 394 -9.39 8.51 5.18
N PHE A 395 -9.67 7.73 6.23
CA PHE A 395 -9.58 8.21 7.61
C PHE A 395 -8.13 8.29 8.09
N LEU A 396 -7.23 7.41 7.64
CA LEU A 396 -5.84 7.39 8.09
C LEU A 396 -4.82 7.86 7.05
N THR A 397 -5.10 7.77 5.75
CA THR A 397 -4.15 8.10 4.70
C THR A 397 -4.80 8.89 3.56
N ASN A 398 -3.98 9.67 2.85
CA ASN A 398 -4.39 10.57 1.78
C ASN A 398 -4.16 9.99 0.36
N THR A 399 -3.36 8.94 0.22
CA THR A 399 -3.01 8.35 -1.09
C THR A 399 -2.73 6.85 -0.98
N THR A 400 -2.53 6.15 -2.11
CA THR A 400 -2.14 4.73 -2.15
C THR A 400 -1.25 4.48 -3.38
N HIS A 401 -0.24 3.62 -3.25
CA HIS A 401 0.74 3.38 -4.32
C HIS A 401 0.67 1.94 -4.80
N GLN A 402 0.06 1.69 -5.96
CA GLN A 402 -0.08 0.32 -6.51
C GLN A 402 1.29 -0.37 -6.72
N ALA A 403 2.34 0.42 -6.95
CA ALA A 403 3.71 -0.07 -7.07
C ALA A 403 4.27 -0.70 -5.77
N SER A 404 3.77 -0.32 -4.59
CA SER A 404 4.19 -0.88 -3.29
C SER A 404 4.12 -2.41 -3.26
N ARG A 405 3.02 -2.97 -3.81
CA ARG A 405 2.80 -4.41 -3.93
C ARG A 405 3.80 -5.09 -4.88
N GLN A 406 4.36 -4.38 -5.87
CA GLN A 406 5.47 -4.90 -6.70
C GLN A 406 6.79 -4.91 -5.92
N LEU A 407 7.08 -3.86 -5.15
CA LEU A 407 8.30 -3.75 -4.34
C LEU A 407 8.36 -4.85 -3.28
N LEU A 408 7.30 -5.04 -2.48
CA LEU A 408 7.21 -6.11 -1.48
C LEU A 408 7.42 -7.51 -2.10
N ARG A 409 6.79 -7.77 -3.26
CA ARG A 409 6.98 -9.00 -4.03
C ARG A 409 8.45 -9.21 -4.47
N ARG A 410 9.17 -8.15 -4.85
CA ARG A 410 10.60 -8.22 -5.17
C ARG A 410 11.48 -8.44 -3.95
N ILE A 411 11.19 -7.80 -2.81
CA ILE A 411 11.92 -8.04 -1.55
C ILE A 411 11.80 -9.52 -1.15
N LEU A 412 10.63 -10.14 -1.31
CA LEU A 412 10.45 -11.56 -0.99
C LEU A 412 11.31 -12.47 -1.88
N VAL A 413 11.34 -12.21 -3.19
CA VAL A 413 12.22 -12.98 -4.11
C VAL A 413 13.69 -12.73 -3.81
N PHE A 414 14.05 -11.51 -3.42
CA PHE A 414 15.40 -11.17 -2.97
C PHE A 414 15.80 -11.96 -1.72
N TYR A 415 14.91 -12.07 -0.72
CA TYR A 415 15.13 -12.92 0.46
C TYR A 415 15.26 -14.40 0.09
N LEU A 416 14.41 -14.92 -0.81
CA LEU A 416 14.53 -16.29 -1.33
C LEU A 416 15.91 -16.54 -1.97
N HIS A 417 16.36 -15.61 -2.80
CA HIS A 417 17.62 -15.69 -3.54
C HIS A 417 18.87 -15.61 -2.62
N GLY A 418 18.81 -14.76 -1.59
CA GLY A 418 19.88 -14.62 -0.60
C GLY A 418 19.92 -15.77 0.41
N LEU A 419 18.79 -16.09 1.03
CA LEU A 419 18.73 -16.99 2.19
C LEU A 419 18.70 -18.48 1.79
N MET A 420 17.87 -18.83 0.80
CA MET A 420 17.64 -20.24 0.43
C MET A 420 18.56 -20.68 -0.71
N ASP A 421 18.68 -19.88 -1.78
CA ASP A 421 19.55 -20.23 -2.91
C ASP A 421 21.03 -19.80 -2.72
N LYS A 422 21.32 -19.03 -1.67
CA LYS A 422 22.67 -18.58 -1.27
C LYS A 422 23.44 -17.91 -2.43
N LYS A 423 22.76 -17.01 -3.15
CA LYS A 423 23.30 -16.31 -4.33
C LYS A 423 23.84 -14.92 -4.05
N ILE A 424 23.70 -14.43 -2.81
CA ILE A 424 24.25 -13.16 -2.35
C ILE A 424 25.41 -13.49 -1.41
N SER A 425 26.61 -12.98 -1.74
CA SER A 425 27.82 -13.21 -0.93
C SER A 425 27.81 -12.30 0.29
N THR A 426 28.51 -12.68 1.36
CA THR A 426 28.70 -11.86 2.57
C THR A 426 29.40 -10.52 2.33
N GLU A 427 30.10 -10.41 1.20
CA GLU A 427 30.82 -9.22 0.74
C GLU A 427 29.99 -8.35 -0.24
N ASP A 428 28.77 -8.79 -0.60
CA ASP A 428 27.89 -8.06 -1.49
C ASP A 428 27.22 -6.88 -0.75
N PHE A 429 27.09 -5.72 -1.41
CA PHE A 429 26.43 -4.55 -0.84
C PHE A 429 24.95 -4.80 -0.48
N ALA A 430 24.33 -5.80 -1.09
CA ALA A 430 22.96 -6.21 -0.80
C ALA A 430 22.85 -7.14 0.41
N TRP A 431 23.93 -7.78 0.88
CA TRP A 431 23.89 -8.71 2.01
C TRP A 431 23.28 -8.12 3.30
N PRO A 432 23.62 -6.89 3.74
CA PRO A 432 23.02 -6.25 4.92
C PRO A 432 21.52 -5.94 4.81
N HIS A 433 20.93 -6.08 3.61
CA HIS A 433 19.49 -5.95 3.41
C HIS A 433 18.75 -7.29 3.60
N LEU A 434 19.43 -8.42 3.82
CA LEU A 434 18.80 -9.67 4.21
C LEU A 434 18.44 -9.66 5.71
N PRO A 435 17.34 -10.31 6.12
CA PRO A 435 16.98 -10.38 7.53
C PRO A 435 18.01 -11.21 8.31
N ASN A 436 18.49 -10.67 9.44
CA ASN A 436 19.38 -11.42 10.33
C ASN A 436 18.58 -12.50 11.08
N LEU A 437 18.66 -13.74 10.58
CA LEU A 437 17.93 -14.89 11.10
C LEU A 437 18.55 -15.54 12.35
N ASP A 438 19.59 -14.95 12.93
CA ASP A 438 20.08 -15.30 14.29
C ASP A 438 19.37 -14.46 15.37
N LYS A 439 18.66 -13.39 14.97
CA LYS A 439 17.81 -12.57 15.85
C LYS A 439 16.32 -12.84 15.57
N ILE A 440 15.51 -12.93 16.64
CA ILE A 440 14.05 -13.02 16.52
C ILE A 440 13.44 -11.87 15.70
N GLY A 441 13.96 -10.65 15.81
CA GLY A 441 13.48 -9.50 15.03
C GLY A 441 13.69 -9.65 13.52
N GLY A 442 14.79 -10.27 13.08
CA GLY A 442 15.02 -10.57 11.67
C GLY A 442 14.13 -11.72 11.18
N LEU A 443 13.94 -12.76 12.00
CA LEU A 443 12.97 -13.82 11.69
C LEU A 443 11.54 -13.26 11.56
N MET A 444 11.10 -12.42 12.49
CA MET A 444 9.77 -11.80 12.44
C MET A 444 9.65 -10.85 11.24
N SER A 445 10.72 -10.16 10.84
CA SER A 445 10.72 -9.35 9.62
C SER A 445 10.52 -10.19 8.35
N LEU A 446 11.19 -11.35 8.25
CA LEU A 446 10.95 -12.32 7.19
C LEU A 446 9.48 -12.81 7.20
N LEU A 447 8.97 -13.17 8.39
CA LEU A 447 7.60 -13.69 8.52
C LEU A 447 6.56 -12.62 8.17
N SER A 448 6.72 -11.36 8.59
CA SER A 448 5.84 -10.26 8.22
C SER A 448 5.81 -9.97 6.72
N LEU A 449 6.95 -10.03 6.02
CA LEU A 449 6.95 -9.92 4.56
C LEU A 449 6.18 -11.08 3.91
N CYS A 450 6.38 -12.30 4.40
CA CYS A 450 5.66 -13.47 3.91
C CYS A 450 4.14 -13.32 4.14
N VAL A 451 3.70 -12.84 5.31
CA VAL A 451 2.28 -12.53 5.57
C VAL A 451 1.74 -11.49 4.58
N LEU A 452 2.45 -10.37 4.39
CA LEU A 452 2.09 -9.33 3.43
C LEU A 452 1.89 -9.86 2.01
N VAL A 453 2.77 -10.75 1.55
CA VAL A 453 2.68 -11.32 0.21
C VAL A 453 1.62 -12.42 0.12
N ILE A 454 1.45 -13.25 1.15
CA ILE A 454 0.42 -14.30 1.20
C ILE A 454 -0.98 -13.69 1.14
N LEU A 455 -1.21 -12.63 1.93
CA LEU A 455 -2.42 -11.81 1.95
C LEU A 455 -2.42 -10.71 0.87
N GLY A 456 -1.50 -10.75 -0.10
CA GLY A 456 -1.26 -9.65 -1.04
C GLY A 456 -2.45 -9.28 -1.93
N ASN A 457 -3.37 -10.22 -2.20
CA ASN A 457 -4.67 -9.93 -2.82
C ASN A 457 -5.68 -9.38 -1.81
N VAL A 458 -5.70 -9.91 -0.59
CA VAL A 458 -6.62 -9.47 0.48
C VAL A 458 -6.41 -8.00 0.83
N LEU A 459 -5.15 -7.55 0.81
CA LEU A 459 -4.68 -6.18 1.08
C LEU A 459 -4.49 -5.33 -0.20
N ASP A 460 -5.07 -5.74 -1.33
CA ASP A 460 -5.14 -4.94 -2.56
C ASP A 460 -6.54 -4.35 -2.72
N PHE A 461 -6.61 -3.02 -2.81
CA PHE A 461 -7.87 -2.27 -3.00
C PHE A 461 -8.65 -2.78 -4.21
N ARG A 462 -7.93 -3.20 -5.26
CA ARG A 462 -8.51 -3.67 -6.53
C ARG A 462 -9.24 -5.01 -6.40
N THR A 463 -9.06 -5.74 -5.30
CA THR A 463 -9.86 -6.94 -5.00
C THR A 463 -11.34 -6.62 -4.81
N TYR A 464 -11.63 -5.41 -4.32
CA TYR A 464 -12.97 -4.96 -3.92
C TYR A 464 -13.59 -3.98 -4.94
N THR A 465 -12.86 -3.64 -6.01
CA THR A 465 -13.39 -2.88 -7.16
C THR A 465 -13.70 -3.79 -8.34
N ALA A 466 -14.74 -3.49 -9.11
CA ALA A 466 -14.96 -4.15 -10.41
C ALA A 466 -13.84 -3.83 -11.41
N SER A 467 -13.64 -4.68 -12.42
CA SER A 467 -12.66 -4.42 -13.49
C SER A 467 -13.02 -3.22 -14.40
N SER A 468 -14.30 -2.86 -14.40
CA SER A 468 -14.94 -1.82 -15.21
C SER A 468 -15.06 -0.46 -14.53
N LEU A 469 -14.75 -0.34 -13.23
CA LEU A 469 -15.04 0.87 -12.45
C LEU A 469 -13.79 1.63 -11.99
N GLN A 470 -13.94 2.96 -11.93
CA GLN A 470 -13.13 3.81 -11.07
C GLN A 470 -13.62 3.70 -9.62
N GLN A 471 -12.73 3.89 -8.64
CA GLN A 471 -12.90 3.56 -7.20
C GLN A 471 -14.08 4.22 -6.46
N ALA A 472 -14.80 5.18 -7.07
CA ALA A 472 -15.86 5.96 -6.44
C ALA A 472 -17.29 5.58 -6.85
N GLN A 473 -17.49 4.68 -7.81
CA GLN A 473 -18.82 4.33 -8.34
C GLN A 473 -19.44 3.11 -7.63
N PRO A 474 -20.76 3.09 -7.35
CA PRO A 474 -21.43 1.92 -6.79
C PRO A 474 -21.35 0.68 -7.69
N LEU A 475 -21.02 -0.49 -7.12
CA LEU A 475 -21.01 -1.76 -7.85
C LEU A 475 -22.40 -2.12 -8.42
N MET A 476 -22.46 -2.43 -9.72
CA MET A 476 -23.64 -3.02 -10.35
C MET A 476 -23.83 -4.48 -9.92
N GLU A 477 -25.07 -4.98 -9.95
CA GLU A 477 -25.39 -6.38 -9.58
C GLU A 477 -24.63 -7.41 -10.42
N ALA A 478 -24.36 -7.12 -11.69
CA ALA A 478 -23.55 -7.98 -12.56
C ALA A 478 -22.08 -8.05 -12.11
N GLU A 479 -21.52 -6.94 -11.62
CA GLU A 479 -20.14 -6.85 -11.15
C GLU A 479 -19.99 -7.55 -9.80
N LYS A 480 -20.88 -7.27 -8.83
CA LYS A 480 -20.96 -8.00 -7.56
C LYS A 480 -21.02 -9.51 -7.81
N TRP A 481 -21.84 -9.96 -8.76
CA TRP A 481 -21.95 -11.37 -9.10
C TRP A 481 -20.67 -11.95 -9.73
N LEU A 482 -20.00 -11.22 -10.61
CA LEU A 482 -18.73 -11.63 -11.22
C LEU A 482 -17.60 -11.72 -10.17
N MET A 483 -17.49 -10.74 -9.29
CA MET A 483 -16.53 -10.73 -8.19
C MET A 483 -16.80 -11.88 -7.21
N MET A 484 -18.04 -12.03 -6.71
CA MET A 484 -18.37 -13.07 -5.73
C MET A 484 -18.37 -14.50 -6.30
N THR A 485 -18.61 -14.69 -7.61
CA THR A 485 -18.70 -16.05 -8.21
C THR A 485 -17.41 -16.49 -8.88
N TYR A 486 -16.60 -15.56 -9.39
CA TYR A 486 -15.41 -15.88 -10.19
C TYR A 486 -14.14 -15.13 -9.78
N ASP A 487 -14.20 -14.31 -8.71
CA ASP A 487 -13.14 -13.40 -8.29
C ASP A 487 -12.66 -12.49 -9.44
N ILE A 488 -13.57 -12.08 -10.32
CA ILE A 488 -13.28 -11.13 -11.40
C ILE A 488 -13.46 -9.73 -10.84
N ASN A 489 -12.33 -9.06 -10.58
CA ASN A 489 -12.23 -7.73 -9.98
C ASN A 489 -11.13 -6.90 -10.68
N GLY A 490 -10.72 -5.79 -10.09
CA GLY A 490 -9.74 -4.85 -10.64
C GLY A 490 -8.29 -5.34 -10.72
N ILE A 491 -7.94 -6.55 -10.24
CA ILE A 491 -6.57 -7.07 -10.35
C ILE A 491 -6.36 -7.73 -11.74
N PRO A 492 -5.41 -7.25 -12.56
CA PRO A 492 -5.10 -7.81 -13.88
C PRO A 492 -4.59 -9.26 -13.84
N THR A 493 -4.82 -10.05 -14.91
CA THR A 493 -4.30 -11.44 -15.04
C THR A 493 -2.79 -11.57 -14.77
N ASN A 494 -1.95 -10.65 -15.28
CA ASN A 494 -0.50 -10.73 -15.09
C ASN A 494 -0.08 -10.48 -13.63
N GLU A 495 -0.77 -9.58 -12.93
CA GLU A 495 -0.51 -9.35 -11.50
C GLU A 495 -1.01 -10.50 -10.62
N ARG A 496 -2.13 -11.13 -10.97
CA ARG A 496 -2.62 -12.35 -10.31
C ARG A 496 -1.63 -13.50 -10.43
N LEU A 497 -1.03 -13.69 -11.62
CA LEU A 497 0.03 -14.68 -11.82
C LEU A 497 1.25 -14.39 -10.94
N ALA A 498 1.66 -13.12 -10.83
CA ALA A 498 2.73 -12.71 -9.93
C ALA A 498 2.36 -12.92 -8.45
N MET A 499 1.13 -12.60 -8.03
CA MET A 499 0.63 -12.89 -6.68
C MET A 499 0.66 -14.39 -6.36
N CYS A 500 0.17 -15.25 -7.26
CA CYS A 500 0.21 -16.71 -7.08
C CYS A 500 1.66 -17.19 -6.91
N TYR A 501 2.56 -16.80 -7.81
CA TYR A 501 3.98 -17.17 -7.74
C TYR A 501 4.63 -16.72 -6.42
N THR A 502 4.46 -15.46 -6.03
CA THR A 502 5.11 -14.95 -4.82
C THR A 502 4.44 -15.47 -3.53
N ARG A 503 3.13 -15.78 -3.55
CA ARG A 503 2.44 -16.48 -2.46
C ARG A 503 3.05 -17.87 -2.24
N GLY A 504 3.27 -18.65 -3.31
CA GLY A 504 3.92 -19.96 -3.19
C GLY A 504 5.35 -19.88 -2.67
N ALA A 505 6.11 -18.86 -3.09
CA ALA A 505 7.45 -18.60 -2.55
C ALA A 505 7.43 -18.23 -1.05
N ALA A 506 6.48 -17.42 -0.59
CA ALA A 506 6.29 -17.12 0.83
C ALA A 506 5.89 -18.37 1.64
N LEU A 507 5.00 -19.21 1.10
CA LEU A 507 4.63 -20.49 1.72
C LEU A 507 5.79 -21.50 1.76
N HIS A 508 6.74 -21.41 0.84
CA HIS A 508 7.99 -22.19 0.87
C HIS A 508 8.94 -21.69 1.97
N LEU A 509 9.11 -20.37 2.11
CA LEU A 509 9.87 -19.75 3.21
C LEU A 509 9.27 -20.11 4.59
N PHE A 510 7.93 -20.11 4.72
CA PHE A 510 7.24 -20.56 5.93
C PHE A 510 7.51 -22.03 6.29
N ARG A 511 7.43 -22.94 5.30
CA ARG A 511 7.75 -24.36 5.48
C ARG A 511 9.21 -24.55 5.88
N TRP A 512 10.13 -23.83 5.23
CA TRP A 512 11.55 -23.87 5.57
C TRP A 512 11.82 -23.42 7.02
N VAL A 513 11.24 -22.31 7.48
CA VAL A 513 11.34 -21.88 8.87
C VAL A 513 10.76 -22.94 9.82
N ARG A 514 9.56 -23.46 9.55
CA ARG A 514 8.91 -24.49 10.38
C ARG A 514 9.76 -25.75 10.55
N GLU A 515 10.34 -26.24 9.46
CA GLU A 515 11.07 -27.50 9.46
C GLU A 515 12.52 -27.35 9.96
N CYS A 516 13.17 -26.23 9.63
CA CYS A 516 14.60 -26.02 9.89
C CYS A 516 14.92 -25.16 11.13
N CYS A 517 13.95 -24.44 11.70
CA CYS A 517 14.14 -23.61 12.90
C CYS A 517 13.30 -24.15 14.08
N VAL A 518 13.95 -24.35 15.23
CA VAL A 518 13.29 -24.60 16.52
C VAL A 518 13.14 -23.27 17.23
N ILE A 519 11.92 -22.93 17.62
CA ILE A 519 11.59 -21.64 18.22
C ILE A 519 11.11 -21.88 19.64
N HIS A 520 11.79 -21.29 20.61
CA HIS A 520 11.44 -21.33 22.02
C HIS A 520 10.69 -20.05 22.39
N GLY A 521 9.53 -20.21 23.01
CA GLY A 521 8.70 -19.11 23.51
C GLY A 521 9.19 -18.55 24.86
N PRO A 522 8.46 -17.59 25.44
CA PRO A 522 8.84 -16.90 26.67
C PRO A 522 9.05 -17.81 27.89
N GLU A 523 8.35 -18.95 27.92
CA GLU A 523 8.45 -19.97 28.99
C GLU A 523 9.52 -21.03 28.72
N GLY A 524 10.28 -20.91 27.62
CA GLY A 524 11.29 -21.88 27.17
C GLY A 524 10.72 -23.10 26.43
N SER A 525 9.40 -23.29 26.44
CA SER A 525 8.69 -24.29 25.64
C SER A 525 8.85 -24.06 24.14
N VAL A 526 8.85 -25.13 23.35
CA VAL A 526 8.91 -25.03 21.87
C VAL A 526 7.55 -24.56 21.34
N VAL A 527 7.56 -23.53 20.51
CA VAL A 527 6.36 -22.97 19.86
C VAL A 527 6.22 -23.61 18.48
N GLU A 528 5.38 -24.64 18.41
CA GLU A 528 5.09 -25.32 17.15
C GLU A 528 4.33 -24.41 16.16
N ASP A 529 4.72 -24.50 14.89
CA ASP A 529 4.06 -23.84 13.76
C ASP A 529 3.92 -22.31 13.84
N LEU A 530 4.86 -21.61 14.52
CA LEU A 530 4.85 -20.15 14.65
C LEU A 530 4.59 -19.37 13.34
N PRO A 531 5.18 -19.72 12.17
CA PRO A 531 4.90 -19.02 10.91
C PRO A 531 3.40 -19.01 10.54
N PHE A 532 2.74 -20.16 10.71
CA PHE A 532 1.31 -20.33 10.41
C PHE A 532 0.42 -19.80 11.53
N ARG A 533 0.82 -19.91 12.81
CA ARG A 533 0.15 -19.25 13.94
C ARG A 533 0.17 -17.73 13.80
N PHE A 534 1.27 -17.15 13.35
CA PHE A 534 1.37 -15.71 13.11
C PHE A 534 0.48 -15.26 11.96
N LEU A 535 0.54 -15.92 10.79
CA LEU A 535 -0.37 -15.62 9.66
C LEU A 535 -1.86 -15.70 10.06
N THR A 536 -2.26 -16.74 10.79
CA THR A 536 -3.65 -16.90 11.24
C THR A 536 -4.03 -15.85 12.30
N GLN A 537 -3.14 -15.48 13.22
CA GLN A 537 -3.34 -14.35 14.13
C GLN A 537 -3.63 -13.06 13.35
N ILE A 538 -2.83 -12.72 12.35
CA ILE A 538 -3.03 -11.52 11.52
C ILE A 538 -4.38 -11.59 10.78
N GLY A 539 -4.75 -12.73 10.21
CA GLY A 539 -6.05 -12.90 9.57
C GLY A 539 -7.23 -12.71 10.52
N ARG A 540 -7.16 -13.25 11.75
CA ARG A 540 -8.19 -13.03 12.78
C ARG A 540 -8.23 -11.56 13.21
N ALA A 541 -7.08 -10.92 13.36
CA ALA A 541 -6.99 -9.51 13.72
C ALA A 541 -7.56 -8.58 12.65
N MET A 542 -7.33 -8.89 11.36
CA MET A 542 -7.93 -8.14 10.25
C MET A 542 -9.47 -8.24 10.24
N ILE A 543 -10.04 -9.42 10.48
CA ILE A 543 -11.51 -9.60 10.56
C ILE A 543 -12.07 -8.80 11.74
N HIS A 544 -11.43 -8.90 12.92
CA HIS A 544 -11.90 -8.21 14.12
C HIS A 544 -11.78 -6.68 13.99
N TYR A 545 -10.67 -6.19 13.43
CA TYR A 545 -10.44 -4.79 13.16
C TYR A 545 -11.50 -4.23 12.19
N LYS A 546 -11.75 -4.91 11.06
CA LYS A 546 -12.77 -4.48 10.10
C LYS A 546 -14.17 -4.44 10.72
N LYS A 547 -14.52 -5.46 11.50
CA LYS A 547 -15.79 -5.48 12.24
C LYS A 547 -15.92 -4.25 13.15
N ARG A 548 -14.89 -3.96 13.95
CA ARG A 548 -14.91 -2.81 14.86
C ARG A 548 -14.90 -1.46 14.13
N ALA A 549 -14.22 -1.34 12.99
CA ALA A 549 -14.26 -0.14 12.17
C ALA A 549 -15.69 0.13 11.66
N GLU A 550 -16.37 -0.89 11.16
CA GLU A 550 -17.78 -0.80 10.74
C GLU A 550 -18.72 -0.48 11.93
N GLU A 551 -18.51 -1.07 13.10
CA GLU A 551 -19.25 -0.75 14.34
C GLU A 551 -19.07 0.71 14.81
N ASN A 552 -17.96 1.36 14.44
CA ASN A 552 -17.67 2.77 14.74
C ASN A 552 -17.99 3.72 13.56
N ASN A 553 -18.60 3.23 12.49
CA ASN A 553 -18.87 3.97 11.24
C ASN A 553 -17.62 4.57 10.57
N LEU A 554 -16.45 3.95 10.77
CA LEU A 554 -15.23 4.33 10.07
C LEU A 554 -15.17 3.65 8.70
N GLU A 555 -15.18 4.46 7.65
CA GLU A 555 -15.03 3.96 6.27
C GLU A 555 -13.60 3.46 6.03
N GLY A 556 -13.48 2.33 5.34
CA GLY A 556 -12.22 1.81 4.80
C GLY A 556 -12.30 1.71 3.27
N VAL A 557 -11.46 0.85 2.68
CA VAL A 557 -11.46 0.57 1.22
C VAL A 557 -12.88 0.45 0.65
N THR A 558 -13.19 1.22 -0.40
CA THR A 558 -14.51 1.21 -1.05
C THR A 558 -14.97 -0.22 -1.38
N HIS A 559 -16.21 -0.54 -1.02
CA HIS A 559 -16.86 -1.85 -1.20
C HIS A 559 -16.24 -3.05 -0.45
N CYS A 560 -15.16 -2.86 0.32
CA CYS A 560 -14.68 -3.86 1.25
C CYS A 560 -15.61 -3.90 2.46
N SER A 561 -16.58 -4.83 2.48
CA SER A 561 -17.37 -5.15 3.67
C SER A 561 -16.69 -6.23 4.51
N LEU A 562 -17.06 -6.35 5.79
CA LEU A 562 -16.64 -7.44 6.67
C LEU A 562 -16.82 -8.83 6.04
N ASP A 563 -17.97 -9.09 5.40
CA ASP A 563 -18.26 -10.36 4.72
C ASP A 563 -17.29 -10.61 3.55
N PHE A 564 -17.00 -9.58 2.75
CA PHE A 564 -16.12 -9.71 1.59
C PHE A 564 -14.67 -9.94 2.03
N LEU A 565 -14.19 -9.14 2.99
CA LEU A 565 -12.87 -9.33 3.59
C LEU A 565 -12.72 -10.73 4.19
N THR A 566 -13.71 -11.17 4.98
CA THR A 566 -13.72 -12.50 5.60
C THR A 566 -13.68 -13.62 4.54
N SER A 567 -14.41 -13.46 3.44
CA SER A 567 -14.39 -14.39 2.31
C SER A 567 -13.00 -14.48 1.66
N GLN A 568 -12.35 -13.34 1.41
CA GLN A 568 -11.00 -13.28 0.84
C GLN A 568 -9.93 -13.85 1.79
N ILE A 569 -10.05 -13.61 3.10
CA ILE A 569 -9.18 -14.20 4.13
C ILE A 569 -9.36 -15.72 4.18
N ASN A 570 -10.59 -16.21 4.26
CA ASN A 570 -10.88 -17.66 4.28
C ASN A 570 -10.36 -18.35 3.01
N ASN A 571 -10.54 -17.76 1.83
CA ASN A 571 -9.98 -18.30 0.58
C ASN A 571 -8.44 -18.48 0.64
N VAL A 572 -7.71 -17.63 1.36
CA VAL A 572 -6.27 -17.81 1.60
C VAL A 572 -6.03 -18.86 2.69
N MET A 573 -6.71 -18.79 3.84
CA MET A 573 -6.46 -19.68 4.98
C MET A 573 -6.84 -21.14 4.71
N GLU A 574 -7.86 -21.38 3.89
CA GLU A 574 -8.32 -22.71 3.50
C GLU A 574 -7.54 -23.28 2.30
N SER A 575 -6.74 -22.46 1.60
CA SER A 575 -5.99 -22.89 0.39
C SER A 575 -4.90 -23.92 0.66
N TYR A 576 -4.38 -24.00 1.89
CA TYR A 576 -3.26 -24.85 2.25
C TYR A 576 -3.52 -25.61 3.55
N ASN A 577 -3.29 -26.93 3.54
CA ASN A 577 -3.65 -27.83 4.64
C ASN A 577 -3.03 -27.43 6.00
N ASP A 578 -1.79 -26.96 6.03
CA ASP A 578 -1.16 -26.56 7.29
C ASP A 578 -1.69 -25.23 7.83
N ILE A 579 -2.08 -24.29 6.97
CA ILE A 579 -2.76 -23.06 7.41
C ILE A 579 -4.16 -23.42 7.93
N CYS A 580 -4.92 -24.22 7.19
CA CYS A 580 -6.28 -24.61 7.51
C CYS A 580 -6.40 -25.31 8.88
N LYS A 581 -5.44 -26.18 9.24
CA LYS A 581 -5.36 -26.79 10.58
C LYS A 581 -5.26 -25.73 11.68
N VAL A 582 -4.36 -24.75 11.54
CA VAL A 582 -4.16 -23.70 12.55
C VAL A 582 -5.33 -22.69 12.52
N TRP A 583 -5.92 -22.43 11.36
CA TRP A 583 -7.08 -21.55 11.18
C TRP A 583 -8.36 -22.10 11.82
N THR A 584 -8.54 -23.42 11.81
CA THR A 584 -9.68 -24.09 12.45
C THR A 584 -9.48 -24.32 13.95
N ASP A 585 -8.24 -24.28 14.44
CA ASP A 585 -7.92 -24.29 15.86
C ASP A 585 -8.11 -22.89 16.48
N ASN A 586 -9.21 -22.71 17.21
CA ASN A 586 -9.57 -21.44 17.86
C ASN A 586 -8.86 -21.22 19.21
N SER A 587 -7.90 -22.07 19.60
CA SER A 587 -7.17 -21.89 20.85
C SER A 587 -6.16 -20.72 20.78
N GLU A 588 -6.11 -19.94 21.87
CA GLU A 588 -5.00 -19.06 22.28
C GLU A 588 -4.61 -17.83 21.43
N GLN A 589 -5.36 -17.45 20.38
CA GLN A 589 -5.00 -16.25 19.59
C GLN A 589 -5.64 -14.95 20.12
N GLN A 590 -4.85 -13.86 20.11
CA GLN A 590 -5.32 -12.52 20.47
C GLN A 590 -5.80 -11.76 19.22
N PRO A 591 -7.09 -11.40 19.10
CA PRO A 591 -7.67 -10.84 17.87
C PRO A 591 -7.37 -9.34 17.66
N ASP A 592 -6.50 -8.73 18.47
CA ASP A 592 -6.26 -7.26 18.45
C ASP A 592 -4.79 -6.89 18.15
N SER A 593 -3.93 -7.88 17.89
CA SER A 593 -2.47 -7.68 17.79
C SER A 593 -1.95 -7.99 16.38
N LEU A 594 -1.32 -7.01 15.73
CA LEU A 594 -0.60 -7.19 14.46
C LEU A 594 0.87 -7.60 14.66
N GLU A 595 1.33 -7.71 15.90
CA GLU A 595 2.66 -8.20 16.27
C GLU A 595 2.58 -9.47 17.13
N LEU A 596 3.65 -10.25 17.11
CA LEU A 596 3.90 -11.31 18.10
C LEU A 596 4.21 -10.65 19.45
N LYS A 597 3.59 -11.11 20.53
CA LYS A 597 3.85 -10.56 21.88
C LYS A 597 5.19 -11.05 22.44
N ASP A 598 5.79 -10.26 23.32
CA ASP A 598 6.95 -10.67 24.13
C ASP A 598 8.18 -11.15 23.32
N GLN A 599 8.37 -10.63 22.09
CA GLN A 599 9.39 -11.12 21.14
C GLN A 599 10.80 -11.21 21.73
N SER A 600 11.20 -10.29 22.60
CA SER A 600 12.50 -10.27 23.28
C SER A 600 12.76 -11.48 24.18
N LYS A 601 11.73 -12.24 24.56
CA LYS A 601 11.83 -13.46 25.36
C LYS A 601 11.96 -14.73 24.50
N TYR A 602 11.72 -14.65 23.19
CA TYR A 602 11.85 -15.79 22.28
C TYR A 602 13.32 -16.09 21.97
N ARG A 603 13.61 -17.36 21.72
CA ARG A 603 14.92 -17.82 21.23
C ARG A 603 14.75 -18.72 20.02
N ILE A 604 15.75 -18.77 19.16
CA ILE A 604 15.72 -19.50 17.90
C ILE A 604 16.98 -20.35 17.74
N GLU A 605 16.82 -21.56 17.23
CA GLU A 605 17.90 -22.52 16.98
C GLU A 605 17.69 -23.19 15.62
N TRP A 606 18.64 -23.01 14.69
CA TRP A 606 18.58 -23.65 13.38
C TRP A 606 19.15 -25.08 13.43
N ARG A 607 18.40 -26.05 12.89
CA ARG A 607 18.74 -27.48 12.92
C ARG A 607 19.97 -27.78 12.06
N ALA A 608 21.07 -28.17 12.68
CA ALA A 608 22.34 -28.44 11.99
C ALA A 608 22.18 -29.30 10.72
N GLY A 609 22.78 -28.84 9.61
CA GLY A 609 22.85 -29.57 8.35
C GLY A 609 21.77 -29.23 7.33
N TRP A 610 20.75 -28.42 7.70
CA TRP A 610 19.73 -27.94 6.75
C TRP A 610 20.36 -27.27 5.53
N GLU A 611 21.50 -26.57 5.71
CA GLU A 611 22.27 -25.89 4.68
C GLU A 611 22.76 -26.81 3.56
N SER A 612 22.99 -28.08 3.88
CA SER A 612 23.67 -29.07 3.03
C SER A 612 22.72 -30.04 2.33
N SER A 613 21.44 -30.05 2.74
CA SER A 613 20.43 -30.98 2.24
C SER A 613 20.05 -30.76 0.77
N GLY A 614 20.17 -29.53 0.26
CA GLY A 614 19.70 -29.11 -1.06
C GLY A 614 18.17 -29.13 -1.24
N SER A 615 17.41 -29.66 -0.27
CA SER A 615 15.96 -29.91 -0.37
C SER A 615 15.11 -28.64 -0.45
N TRP A 616 15.70 -27.49 -0.18
CA TRP A 616 15.03 -26.19 -0.10
C TRP A 616 15.31 -25.25 -1.29
N SER A 617 16.14 -25.65 -2.27
CA SER A 617 16.45 -24.79 -3.43
C SER A 617 15.20 -24.46 -4.26
N SER A 618 15.13 -23.22 -4.75
CA SER A 618 13.99 -22.73 -5.53
C SER A 618 13.79 -23.43 -6.88
N ASN A 619 14.85 -24.03 -7.43
CA ASN A 619 14.86 -24.64 -8.77
C ASN A 619 13.90 -25.83 -8.93
N ALA A 620 13.40 -26.41 -7.84
CA ALA A 620 12.53 -27.58 -7.85
C ALA A 620 11.06 -27.28 -7.55
N THR A 621 10.70 -26.03 -7.22
CA THR A 621 9.36 -25.71 -6.68
C THR A 621 8.50 -24.94 -7.68
N ASP A 622 7.31 -25.46 -7.99
CA ASP A 622 6.31 -24.76 -8.79
C ASP A 622 5.51 -23.77 -7.91
N TYR A 623 6.15 -22.65 -7.57
CA TYR A 623 5.54 -21.64 -6.69
C TYR A 623 4.22 -21.08 -7.23
N LYS A 624 4.00 -21.07 -8.55
CA LYS A 624 2.73 -20.61 -9.12
C LYS A 624 1.60 -21.54 -8.70
N ASN A 625 1.79 -22.84 -8.80
CA ASN A 625 0.76 -23.81 -8.42
C ASN A 625 0.62 -23.93 -6.89
N ASP A 626 1.74 -23.93 -6.15
CA ASP A 626 1.74 -23.94 -4.67
C ASP A 626 1.03 -22.73 -4.05
N GLY A 627 1.03 -21.58 -4.75
CA GLY A 627 0.38 -20.36 -4.29
C GLY A 627 -0.99 -20.06 -4.92
N CYS A 628 -1.57 -20.94 -5.75
CA CYS A 628 -2.92 -20.74 -6.29
C CYS A 628 -4.01 -20.98 -5.22
N THR A 629 -4.86 -19.99 -4.97
CA THR A 629 -6.08 -20.18 -4.14
C THR A 629 -7.26 -20.73 -4.97
N ILE A 630 -8.36 -21.12 -4.32
CA ILE A 630 -9.57 -21.56 -5.06
C ILE A 630 -10.19 -20.42 -5.87
N PHE A 631 -10.09 -19.18 -5.41
CA PHE A 631 -10.50 -18.00 -6.18
C PHE A 631 -9.61 -17.79 -7.40
N ASP A 632 -8.27 -17.88 -7.26
CA ASP A 632 -7.34 -17.79 -8.39
C ASP A 632 -7.64 -18.84 -9.47
N LEU A 633 -7.85 -20.10 -9.05
CA LEU A 633 -8.24 -21.19 -9.95
C LEU A 633 -9.60 -20.92 -10.63
N THR A 634 -10.56 -20.33 -9.91
CA THR A 634 -11.88 -20.02 -10.46
C THR A 634 -11.80 -18.89 -11.50
N TYR A 635 -11.02 -17.85 -11.22
CA TYR A 635 -10.72 -16.75 -12.13
C TYR A 635 -10.03 -17.24 -13.41
N PHE A 636 -8.93 -18.00 -13.32
CA PHE A 636 -8.23 -18.51 -14.51
C PHE A 636 -9.10 -19.46 -15.35
N ASN A 637 -9.96 -20.25 -14.70
CA ASN A 637 -10.95 -21.08 -15.39
C ASN A 637 -12.04 -20.24 -16.08
N ALA A 638 -12.43 -19.09 -15.54
CA ALA A 638 -13.36 -18.16 -16.17
C ALA A 638 -12.73 -17.47 -17.39
N GLN A 639 -11.50 -16.94 -17.27
CA GLN A 639 -10.76 -16.34 -18.39
C GLN A 639 -10.55 -17.34 -19.53
N THR A 640 -10.14 -18.58 -19.21
CA THR A 640 -9.95 -19.64 -20.21
C THR A 640 -11.24 -19.92 -20.99
N LYS A 641 -12.40 -19.98 -20.30
CA LYS A 641 -13.71 -20.16 -20.94
C LYS A 641 -14.13 -18.96 -21.78
N ARG A 642 -13.77 -17.73 -21.37
CA ARG A 642 -14.00 -16.49 -22.14
C ARG A 642 -13.22 -16.52 -23.45
N VAL A 643 -11.90 -16.69 -23.38
CA VAL A 643 -11.01 -16.72 -24.55
C VAL A 643 -11.42 -17.83 -25.53
N GLN A 644 -11.78 -19.02 -25.04
CA GLN A 644 -12.31 -20.10 -25.88
C GLN A 644 -13.64 -19.71 -26.57
N ALA A 645 -14.55 -19.03 -25.87
CA ALA A 645 -15.82 -18.58 -26.44
C ALA A 645 -15.65 -17.45 -27.47
N GLU A 646 -14.71 -16.54 -27.25
CA GLU A 646 -14.33 -15.48 -28.19
C GLU A 646 -13.69 -16.08 -29.46
N HIS A 647 -12.73 -16.99 -29.30
CA HIS A 647 -12.10 -17.69 -30.42
C HIS A 647 -13.14 -18.47 -31.25
N CYS A 648 -14.03 -19.23 -30.60
CA CYS A 648 -15.15 -19.90 -31.29
C CYS A 648 -16.06 -18.93 -32.05
N ARG A 649 -16.30 -17.71 -31.55
CA ARG A 649 -17.07 -16.68 -32.26
C ARG A 649 -16.32 -16.20 -33.49
N MET A 650 -15.03 -15.87 -33.38
CA MET A 650 -14.21 -15.45 -34.53
C MET A 650 -14.19 -16.51 -35.62
N THR A 651 -13.97 -17.79 -35.28
CA THR A 651 -14.02 -18.92 -36.25
C THR A 651 -15.41 -19.19 -36.83
N SER A 652 -16.47 -18.57 -36.30
CA SER A 652 -17.84 -18.65 -36.85
C SER A 652 -18.24 -17.43 -37.67
N PHE A 653 -17.51 -16.32 -37.56
CA PHE A 653 -17.64 -15.14 -38.41
C PHE A 653 -16.79 -15.28 -39.68
N PHE A 654 -15.58 -15.82 -39.56
CA PHE A 654 -14.77 -16.28 -40.68
C PHE A 654 -15.11 -17.75 -40.98
N GLY A 655 -16.25 -17.97 -41.65
CA GLY A 655 -16.59 -19.29 -42.20
C GLY A 655 -15.56 -19.72 -43.26
N PRO A 656 -15.46 -21.02 -43.58
CA PRO A 656 -14.59 -21.48 -44.66
C PRO A 656 -15.14 -21.00 -46.01
N ASP A 657 -14.26 -20.43 -46.84
CA ASP A 657 -14.46 -20.25 -48.28
C ASP A 657 -14.61 -21.61 -49.01
#